data_AF-A0A7I8MTG4-F1
#
_entry.id   AF-A0A7I8MTG4-F1
#
_cell.length_a   1.000
_cell.length_b   1.000
_cell.length_c   1.000
_cell.angle_alpha   90.00
_cell.angle_beta   90.00
_cell.angle_gamma   90.00
#
_symmetry.space_group_name_H-M   'P 1'
#
loop_
_entity.id
_entity.type
_entity.pdbx_description
1 polymer ?
#
loop_
_entity_poly.entity_id
_entity_poly.type
_entity_poly.pdbx_seq_one_letter_code
_entity_poly.pdbx_strand_id
1 'polypeptide(L)'
;MKRNQRLHRLVILMLCVGITGALSFLPNTASGCQKATGLVHVSDVATHRHYRTAWAEIGARPYIDRRYQIRQITPGLAGGVLVRTANNDKWFSKERLFTLNADQDAFVYICFDQRAFHQQGSAPEWLGDDGWEEMKDESIITSDWPASPMVVFRKTVDGGDPIPLRGNHYGGDNGARSNFFVVVKFLNPGSQLVEILQVSSNRRYRVSEAKRGARAYIDRRYRIKTLSHELDGGVLVRTANNDKRNTAENHLSLYVYKPATLFVAYDKRGSADPPQWLDEWKLTDLTVRTGDYRASPMVVFSRSFDSDEVAELGGNRFNGGHKAWSNYFVVAVPDEPWKRKALMVVGKTRLNFSDALVKSRLESRGFSVMVKDDDEVEAADAEGKDLILLSETVYSKRVGDKFAQVQVPIICWEPYLFDDLGMTGAAAGIDFGYEYRQREIHVVQPDHPMAANLEKDTPVTRCPTRFGWAMPTDTAEVVATLVGDLDKAAVFYYDVDTEMPGGFPAPARRIGLFFDKYTPKKLNADGRRLLEAAFDTALGVNGLKIYSDNSWKSTDQEYEGWSAPEFDDSDWRQAAAPYPNRKPANHWFRIPGTNAQYMWDFPGGGEMTGYNGPADVWFRKSFELPVAPSALTSAAVTLAVDDVYDFYVNGKFVVSNWDSPAHNGLVTVDILPYLEKGRNVLAIYGSDAYRGYEWALFEATIEWEPVNIPDREWTFMVYLNGDNENETHMLNDLQEMEYGLFKAMETDPDVIHKLALVVQFDGRGGDNSVRYLVQPDPSPGGEIVSEVIDPYLGEVNMGHPQTLKDFIRFSQKEYEAPNYALILANHGEAVASPSIFNMGKNYTSSPAKYILWDETSGDDRLYVGEVTDGLGETESVDLLGLDTGFMGTVETAYQYRPESGKFGADYMVASPAKALSEGWDYSVILDSLGDVAELTPELFARTIVAEAYSDPGIQDNALSAYALVAVADVKAKFDQLASAIRRNPNTWNFAKSVRGYSANGGPRLYNGPPIIEYFDDQLIRNMGNPDGLSAPSNWLQTPLFDLYSFSNALSAGSIPANVRMAAADLTGTVETCVLSSSGKVTRAYFNGRQGTELPLSDGVNGLAFFFPDGDFLIWTGGPAYAYQWWYTAGDTETWTGNMSSPARPQYLSDPLYGHLDFCTSGSMQNSIENWRELLEYWYDRSNRYTPDSY
;
A
#
# COMPACT_ATOMS: atom_id res chain seq x y z
N MET A 1 -14.69 35.81 45.23
CA MET A 1 -14.63 34.55 44.45
C MET A 1 -14.41 34.80 42.96
N LYS A 2 -13.31 35.46 42.55
CA LYS A 2 -12.93 35.65 41.14
C LYS A 2 -11.40 35.56 40.92
N ARG A 3 -10.72 34.74 41.71
CA ARG A 3 -9.26 34.49 41.58
C ARG A 3 -8.88 33.01 41.45
N ASN A 4 -9.84 32.07 41.48
CA ASN A 4 -9.60 30.62 41.42
C ASN A 4 -9.91 29.94 40.05
N GLN A 5 -10.28 30.70 39.01
CA GLN A 5 -10.54 30.11 37.67
C GLN A 5 -9.31 30.07 36.74
N ARG A 6 -8.16 30.64 37.14
CA ARG A 6 -6.91 30.56 36.35
C ARG A 6 -5.98 29.40 36.75
N LEU A 7 -6.09 28.86 37.97
CA LEU A 7 -5.29 27.69 38.39
C LEU A 7 -5.87 26.35 37.90
N HIS A 8 -7.19 26.22 37.76
CA HIS A 8 -7.81 24.98 37.26
C HIS A 8 -7.62 24.73 35.75
N ARG A 9 -7.30 25.77 34.96
CA ARG A 9 -6.96 25.60 33.54
C ARG A 9 -5.47 25.28 33.30
N LEU A 10 -4.59 25.56 34.27
CA LEU A 10 -3.16 25.26 34.13
C LEU A 10 -2.83 23.81 34.55
N VAL A 11 -3.56 23.24 35.51
CA VAL A 11 -3.38 21.85 35.96
C VAL A 11 -3.99 20.84 34.99
N ILE A 12 -5.05 21.21 34.25
CA ILE A 12 -5.64 20.36 33.20
C ILE A 12 -4.79 20.37 31.92
N LEU A 13 -4.00 21.43 31.66
CA LEU A 13 -3.10 21.46 30.51
C LEU A 13 -1.80 20.65 30.73
N MET A 14 -1.39 20.42 31.98
CA MET A 14 -0.19 19.64 32.30
C MET A 14 -0.44 18.13 32.51
N LEU A 15 -1.70 17.69 32.64
CA LEU A 15 -2.06 16.27 32.73
C LEU A 15 -2.45 15.64 31.38
N CYS A 16 -2.53 16.42 30.30
CA CYS A 16 -2.85 15.93 28.95
C CYS A 16 -1.62 15.78 28.03
N VAL A 17 -0.39 15.92 28.52
CA VAL A 17 0.85 15.76 27.73
C VAL A 17 1.40 14.33 27.79
N GLY A 18 0.73 13.40 28.48
CA GLY A 18 1.19 12.03 28.67
C GLY A 18 0.67 10.98 27.66
N ILE A 19 -0.31 11.28 26.81
CA ILE A 19 -0.91 10.30 25.89
C ILE A 19 -1.37 11.00 24.61
N THR A 20 -0.42 11.35 23.74
CA THR A 20 -0.67 11.62 22.31
C THR A 20 0.60 11.30 21.53
N GLY A 21 0.81 10.01 21.30
CA GLY A 21 1.78 9.49 20.34
C GLY A 21 1.06 8.50 19.43
N ALA A 22 0.06 8.99 18.69
CA ALA A 22 -0.62 8.34 17.55
C ALA A 22 -1.91 9.10 17.25
N LEU A 23 -1.83 10.29 16.64
CA LEU A 23 -2.97 11.01 16.02
C LEU A 23 -2.45 12.28 15.36
N SER A 24 -1.75 12.13 14.24
CA SER A 24 -1.40 13.26 13.35
C SER A 24 -1.45 12.85 11.88
N PHE A 25 -2.55 12.21 11.46
CA PHE A 25 -2.92 12.11 10.04
C PHE A 25 -4.44 12.20 9.88
N LEU A 26 -4.99 13.38 10.19
CA LEU A 26 -6.22 13.85 9.58
C LEU A 26 -6.05 15.33 9.23
N PRO A 27 -6.21 15.74 7.95
CA PRO A 27 -6.11 17.14 7.57
C PRO A 27 -7.28 17.90 8.20
N ASN A 28 -6.96 18.81 9.11
CA ASN A 28 -7.93 19.70 9.75
C ASN A 28 -8.73 20.50 8.69
N THR A 29 -10.04 20.30 8.73
CA THR A 29 -11.07 20.86 7.85
C THR A 29 -11.24 22.36 8.08
N ALA A 30 -10.57 23.18 7.25
CA ALA A 30 -10.98 24.52 6.79
C ALA A 30 -9.82 25.26 6.12
N SER A 31 -8.57 25.06 6.58
CA SER A 31 -7.41 25.79 6.06
C SER A 31 -6.84 25.18 4.77
N GLY A 32 -6.94 23.86 4.58
CA GLY A 32 -6.51 23.18 3.34
C GLY A 32 -7.41 23.51 2.14
N CYS A 33 -8.72 23.68 2.37
CA CYS A 33 -9.70 24.01 1.34
C CYS A 33 -9.46 25.40 0.69
N GLN A 34 -8.84 26.35 1.42
CA GLN A 34 -8.46 27.65 0.86
C GLN A 34 -7.15 27.64 0.06
N LYS A 35 -6.18 26.76 0.37
CA LYS A 35 -4.88 26.75 -0.33
C LYS A 35 -4.98 26.16 -1.75
N ALA A 36 -5.70 25.06 -1.93
CA ALA A 36 -5.81 24.39 -3.22
C ALA A 36 -6.73 25.11 -4.23
N THR A 37 -7.77 25.81 -3.76
CA THR A 37 -8.64 26.65 -4.61
C THR A 37 -7.92 27.89 -5.14
N GLY A 38 -6.73 28.23 -4.62
CA GLY A 38 -5.86 29.33 -5.06
C GLY A 38 -4.92 29.00 -6.22
N LEU A 39 -4.85 27.75 -6.67
CA LEU A 39 -3.99 27.31 -7.78
C LEU A 39 -4.66 27.40 -9.15
N VAL A 40 -5.96 27.70 -9.22
CA VAL A 40 -6.70 27.83 -10.49
C VAL A 40 -7.40 29.19 -10.53
N HIS A 41 -7.12 29.97 -11.57
CA HIS A 41 -7.65 31.32 -11.74
C HIS A 41 -8.53 31.42 -12.98
N VAL A 42 -9.72 32.00 -12.83
CA VAL A 42 -10.63 32.33 -13.93
C VAL A 42 -10.65 33.83 -14.15
N SER A 43 -10.45 34.25 -15.39
CA SER A 43 -10.38 35.66 -15.79
C SER A 43 -11.13 35.91 -17.10
N ASP A 44 -11.37 37.18 -17.43
CA ASP A 44 -12.00 37.61 -18.68
C ASP A 44 -13.31 36.90 -19.05
N VAL A 45 -14.16 36.64 -18.05
CA VAL A 45 -15.49 36.04 -18.29
C VAL A 45 -16.34 37.01 -19.10
N ALA A 46 -16.60 36.66 -20.37
CA ALA A 46 -17.22 37.54 -21.35
C ALA A 46 -18.67 37.95 -21.01
N THR A 47 -19.34 37.17 -20.16
CA THR A 47 -20.71 37.44 -19.69
C THR A 47 -20.76 38.25 -18.40
N HIS A 48 -19.59 38.64 -17.87
CA HIS A 48 -19.41 39.34 -16.59
C HIS A 48 -19.98 38.59 -15.37
N ARG A 49 -20.26 37.29 -15.50
CA ARG A 49 -20.70 36.42 -14.39
C ARG A 49 -19.49 35.92 -13.59
N HIS A 50 -19.69 35.73 -12.29
CA HIS A 50 -18.62 35.33 -11.36
C HIS A 50 -18.53 33.81 -11.22
N TYR A 51 -17.72 33.18 -12.08
CA TYR A 51 -17.40 31.76 -11.93
C TYR A 51 -16.63 31.53 -10.62
N ARG A 52 -16.76 30.34 -10.04
CA ARG A 52 -16.17 30.00 -8.74
C ARG A 52 -15.43 28.67 -8.81
N THR A 53 -14.43 28.49 -7.97
CA THR A 53 -13.78 27.19 -7.79
C THR A 53 -14.40 26.41 -6.62
N ALA A 54 -14.29 25.10 -6.68
CA ALA A 54 -14.59 24.13 -5.62
C ALA A 54 -13.72 22.89 -5.84
N TRP A 55 -13.88 21.87 -5.01
CA TRP A 55 -13.34 20.55 -5.30
C TRP A 55 -14.29 19.77 -6.22
N ALA A 56 -13.70 18.96 -7.09
CA ALA A 56 -14.39 18.00 -7.94
C ALA A 56 -14.60 16.73 -7.12
N GLU A 57 -15.74 16.68 -6.44
CA GLU A 57 -16.13 15.61 -5.52
C GLU A 57 -17.64 15.35 -5.62
N ILE A 58 -18.08 14.17 -5.17
CA ILE A 58 -19.50 13.83 -5.14
C ILE A 58 -20.24 14.85 -4.25
N GLY A 59 -21.39 15.33 -4.72
CA GLY A 59 -22.18 16.36 -4.04
C GLY A 59 -21.81 17.81 -4.40
N ALA A 60 -20.63 18.05 -5.00
CA ALA A 60 -20.24 19.38 -5.45
C ALA A 60 -21.13 19.88 -6.59
N ARG A 61 -21.33 21.20 -6.65
CA ARG A 61 -22.22 21.83 -7.64
C ARG A 61 -21.42 22.28 -8.87
N PRO A 62 -21.60 21.71 -10.06
CA PRO A 62 -20.86 22.10 -11.25
C PRO A 62 -21.20 23.51 -11.75
N TYR A 63 -22.36 24.05 -11.38
CA TYR A 63 -22.78 25.38 -11.79
C TYR A 63 -22.98 26.33 -10.59
N ILE A 64 -22.78 27.62 -10.82
CA ILE A 64 -23.04 28.67 -9.82
C ILE A 64 -24.52 29.04 -9.70
N ASP A 65 -25.31 28.80 -10.75
CA ASP A 65 -26.70 29.26 -10.91
C ASP A 65 -27.70 28.11 -11.09
N ARG A 66 -27.27 26.86 -10.83
CA ARG A 66 -28.13 25.68 -10.75
C ARG A 66 -27.83 24.90 -9.49
N ARG A 67 -28.83 24.13 -9.05
CA ARG A 67 -28.72 23.23 -7.89
C ARG A 67 -28.31 21.81 -8.28
N TYR A 68 -27.90 21.59 -9.52
CA TYR A 68 -27.36 20.30 -9.92
C TYR A 68 -26.13 19.96 -9.09
N GLN A 69 -25.95 18.67 -8.79
CA GLN A 69 -24.82 18.13 -8.04
C GLN A 69 -24.14 17.05 -8.86
N ILE A 70 -22.83 16.91 -8.71
CA ILE A 70 -22.08 15.75 -9.17
C ILE A 70 -22.58 14.55 -8.36
N ARG A 71 -22.96 13.48 -9.05
CA ARG A 71 -23.48 12.23 -8.49
C ARG A 71 -22.49 11.09 -8.62
N GLN A 72 -21.68 11.10 -9.67
CA GLN A 72 -20.58 10.17 -9.90
C GLN A 72 -19.46 10.92 -10.64
N ILE A 73 -18.21 10.59 -10.33
CA ILE A 73 -17.03 11.21 -10.91
C ILE A 73 -15.93 10.14 -11.00
N THR A 74 -15.30 10.00 -12.16
CA THR A 74 -14.21 9.04 -12.36
C THR A 74 -12.92 9.47 -11.64
N PRO A 75 -12.02 8.53 -11.28
CA PRO A 75 -10.83 8.83 -10.49
C PRO A 75 -9.89 9.89 -11.09
N GLY A 76 -9.78 10.00 -12.42
CA GLY A 76 -8.96 11.03 -13.07
C GLY A 76 -9.51 12.45 -12.92
N LEU A 77 -10.78 12.62 -12.54
CA LEU A 77 -11.42 13.90 -12.27
C LEU A 77 -11.58 14.17 -10.76
N ALA A 78 -11.75 13.12 -9.96
CA ALA A 78 -11.92 13.21 -8.51
C ALA A 78 -10.72 13.88 -7.83
N GLY A 79 -11.00 14.73 -6.85
CA GLY A 79 -9.98 15.49 -6.10
C GLY A 79 -9.34 16.64 -6.90
N GLY A 80 -9.75 16.88 -8.15
CA GLY A 80 -9.32 18.04 -8.93
C GLY A 80 -10.02 19.35 -8.51
N VAL A 81 -9.50 20.50 -8.96
CA VAL A 81 -10.15 21.80 -8.75
C VAL A 81 -11.24 22.00 -9.79
N LEU A 82 -12.50 21.97 -9.35
CA LEU A 82 -13.70 22.20 -10.14
C LEU A 82 -13.92 23.71 -10.37
N VAL A 83 -13.92 24.15 -11.61
CA VAL A 83 -14.37 25.48 -12.03
C VAL A 83 -15.86 25.43 -12.33
N ARG A 84 -16.63 26.03 -11.43
CA ARG A 84 -18.07 26.13 -11.49
C ARG A 84 -18.46 27.28 -12.43
N THR A 85 -19.00 26.94 -13.60
CA THR A 85 -19.46 27.90 -14.61
C THR A 85 -20.92 28.31 -14.36
N ALA A 86 -21.43 29.32 -15.08
CA ALA A 86 -22.87 29.61 -15.06
C ALA A 86 -23.58 28.77 -16.13
N ASN A 87 -24.59 27.99 -15.75
CA ASN A 87 -25.38 27.24 -16.73
C ASN A 87 -26.24 28.16 -17.62
N ASN A 88 -26.47 29.41 -17.21
CA ASN A 88 -27.05 30.42 -18.09
C ASN A 88 -26.12 30.91 -19.20
N ASP A 89 -24.83 30.56 -19.19
CA ASP A 89 -23.88 30.86 -20.29
C ASP A 89 -23.90 29.80 -21.40
N LYS A 90 -24.73 28.77 -21.26
CA LYS A 90 -24.82 27.64 -22.21
C LYS A 90 -25.07 28.00 -23.66
N TRP A 91 -25.62 29.19 -23.98
CA TRP A 91 -25.90 29.63 -25.35
C TRP A 91 -24.81 30.55 -25.91
N PHE A 92 -23.70 30.72 -25.19
CA PHE A 92 -22.64 31.63 -25.61
C PHE A 92 -21.92 31.07 -26.85
N SER A 93 -21.87 31.86 -27.92
CA SER A 93 -21.43 31.43 -29.25
C SER A 93 -20.22 32.18 -29.79
N LYS A 94 -19.52 32.96 -28.95
CA LYS A 94 -18.31 33.67 -29.36
C LYS A 94 -17.04 32.88 -29.03
N GLU A 95 -15.96 33.26 -29.70
CA GLU A 95 -14.65 32.59 -29.63
C GLU A 95 -14.04 32.50 -28.23
N ARG A 96 -14.43 33.38 -27.29
CA ARG A 96 -13.89 33.37 -25.93
C ARG A 96 -14.97 33.60 -24.90
N LEU A 97 -15.26 32.59 -24.09
CA LEU A 97 -16.18 32.68 -22.95
C LEU A 97 -15.44 33.11 -21.69
N PHE A 98 -14.28 32.51 -21.39
CA PHE A 98 -13.41 32.91 -20.29
C PHE A 98 -11.97 32.41 -20.51
N THR A 99 -11.04 32.86 -19.67
CA THR A 99 -9.65 32.40 -19.67
C THR A 99 -9.34 31.71 -18.34
N LEU A 100 -8.89 30.46 -18.41
CA LEU A 100 -8.44 29.64 -17.29
C LEU A 100 -6.91 29.72 -17.18
N ASN A 101 -6.38 29.80 -15.95
CA ASN A 101 -4.95 29.65 -15.68
C ASN A 101 -4.76 28.64 -14.54
N ALA A 102 -3.93 27.63 -14.76
CA ALA A 102 -3.49 26.70 -13.72
C ALA A 102 -2.10 27.11 -13.20
N ASP A 103 -1.88 27.06 -11.89
CA ASP A 103 -0.64 27.53 -11.25
C ASP A 103 0.52 26.51 -11.32
N GLN A 104 0.25 25.30 -11.78
CA GLN A 104 1.25 24.24 -12.02
C GLN A 104 0.87 23.45 -13.27
N ASP A 105 1.77 22.58 -13.75
CA ASP A 105 1.47 21.67 -14.85
C ASP A 105 0.27 20.79 -14.44
N ALA A 106 -0.73 20.71 -15.31
CA ALA A 106 -2.01 20.12 -14.96
C ALA A 106 -2.63 19.41 -16.16
N PHE A 107 -3.46 18.41 -15.87
CA PHE A 107 -4.53 18.02 -16.77
C PHE A 107 -5.72 18.96 -16.55
N VAL A 108 -6.19 19.59 -17.62
CA VAL A 108 -7.44 20.35 -17.63
C VAL A 108 -8.48 19.52 -18.36
N TYR A 109 -9.64 19.35 -17.75
CA TYR A 109 -10.73 18.55 -18.25
C TYR A 109 -11.96 19.42 -18.50
N ILE A 110 -12.55 19.35 -19.68
CA ILE A 110 -13.85 19.95 -20.02
C ILE A 110 -14.91 18.87 -19.93
N CYS A 111 -15.87 19.04 -19.03
CA CYS A 111 -17.04 18.17 -18.93
C CYS A 111 -18.18 18.80 -19.73
N PHE A 112 -18.57 18.16 -20.83
CA PHE A 112 -19.51 18.69 -21.82
C PHE A 112 -20.83 17.91 -21.85
N ASP A 113 -21.93 18.60 -22.17
CA ASP A 113 -23.27 18.02 -22.22
C ASP A 113 -23.40 16.96 -23.32
N GLN A 114 -23.70 15.71 -22.95
CA GLN A 114 -23.80 14.59 -23.89
C GLN A 114 -24.83 14.81 -25.01
N ARG A 115 -25.83 15.67 -24.81
CA ARG A 115 -26.90 15.88 -25.81
C ARG A 115 -26.38 16.50 -27.09
N ALA A 116 -25.23 17.16 -27.05
CA ALA A 116 -24.52 17.61 -28.24
C ALA A 116 -24.13 16.44 -29.17
N PHE A 117 -24.05 15.21 -28.64
CA PHE A 117 -23.51 14.03 -29.32
C PHE A 117 -24.58 13.01 -29.74
N HIS A 118 -25.88 13.25 -29.47
CA HIS A 118 -26.98 12.37 -29.88
C HIS A 118 -27.70 12.87 -31.16
N GLN A 119 -27.81 11.98 -32.16
CA GLN A 119 -28.48 12.17 -33.46
C GLN A 119 -27.86 13.24 -34.40
N GLN A 120 -26.70 12.91 -34.98
CA GLN A 120 -25.98 13.66 -36.04
C GLN A 120 -25.19 14.91 -35.62
N GLY A 121 -24.89 15.10 -34.33
CA GLY A 121 -24.01 16.19 -33.87
C GLY A 121 -22.53 15.78 -33.87
N SER A 122 -21.66 16.63 -34.41
CA SER A 122 -20.20 16.60 -34.17
C SER A 122 -19.88 17.41 -32.91
N ALA A 123 -18.82 17.06 -32.17
CA ALA A 123 -18.28 17.89 -31.10
C ALA A 123 -18.17 19.37 -31.57
N PRO A 124 -18.32 20.36 -30.68
CA PRO A 124 -17.96 21.74 -31.03
C PRO A 124 -16.58 21.75 -31.68
N GLU A 125 -16.45 22.35 -32.87
CA GLU A 125 -15.24 22.30 -33.72
C GLU A 125 -13.95 22.56 -32.94
N TRP A 126 -14.00 23.45 -31.95
CA TRP A 126 -12.86 23.81 -31.10
C TRP A 126 -12.38 22.70 -30.15
N LEU A 127 -13.24 21.74 -29.75
CA LEU A 127 -12.82 20.57 -28.97
C LEU A 127 -12.16 19.49 -29.85
N GLY A 128 -12.34 19.54 -31.19
CA GLY A 128 -11.59 18.70 -32.13
C GLY A 128 -10.28 19.33 -32.62
N ASP A 129 -10.28 20.65 -32.86
CA ASP A 129 -9.18 21.34 -33.54
C ASP A 129 -8.15 22.01 -32.61
N ASP A 130 -8.49 22.32 -31.35
CA ASP A 130 -7.58 23.02 -30.42
C ASP A 130 -6.69 22.05 -29.58
N GLY A 131 -6.56 20.79 -29.98
CA GLY A 131 -5.71 19.79 -29.31
C GLY A 131 -6.25 19.30 -27.98
N TRP A 132 -7.57 19.20 -27.87
CA TRP A 132 -8.26 18.50 -26.78
C TRP A 132 -8.48 17.05 -27.19
N GLU A 133 -8.29 16.13 -26.25
CA GLU A 133 -8.47 14.70 -26.46
C GLU A 133 -9.73 14.25 -25.73
N GLU A 134 -10.64 13.56 -26.42
CA GLU A 134 -11.80 12.95 -25.77
C GLU A 134 -11.35 11.78 -24.90
N MET A 135 -11.67 11.84 -23.61
CA MET A 135 -11.36 10.81 -22.64
C MET A 135 -12.55 9.87 -22.54
N LYS A 136 -12.46 8.72 -23.22
CA LYS A 136 -13.56 7.74 -23.25
C LYS A 136 -13.78 7.03 -21.92
N ASP A 137 -12.74 6.96 -21.11
CA ASP A 137 -12.72 6.26 -19.82
C ASP A 137 -12.97 7.22 -18.63
N GLU A 138 -13.06 8.53 -18.89
CA GLU A 138 -13.37 9.54 -17.88
C GLU A 138 -14.78 10.08 -18.10
N SER A 139 -15.58 10.12 -17.04
CA SER A 139 -16.95 10.65 -17.13
C SER A 139 -17.37 11.32 -15.84
N ILE A 140 -18.34 12.23 -15.96
CA ILE A 140 -18.98 12.82 -14.79
C ILE A 140 -20.50 12.80 -14.95
N ILE A 141 -21.17 12.22 -13.96
CA ILE A 141 -22.62 12.19 -13.90
C ILE A 141 -23.07 13.27 -12.94
N THR A 142 -23.97 14.12 -13.41
CA THR A 142 -24.60 15.16 -12.59
C THR A 142 -26.08 14.84 -12.44
N SER A 143 -26.73 15.44 -11.45
CA SER A 143 -28.20 15.36 -11.32
C SER A 143 -28.96 16.06 -12.45
N ASP A 144 -28.28 16.70 -13.41
CA ASP A 144 -28.86 17.01 -14.73
C ASP A 144 -28.72 15.77 -15.61
N TRP A 145 -29.49 14.72 -15.29
CA TRP A 145 -29.43 13.42 -15.96
C TRP A 145 -29.44 13.49 -17.48
N PRO A 146 -30.24 14.37 -18.13
CA PRO A 146 -30.20 14.48 -19.58
C PRO A 146 -28.84 14.93 -20.15
N ALA A 147 -28.02 15.66 -19.39
CA ALA A 147 -26.67 16.05 -19.79
C ALA A 147 -25.60 14.97 -19.50
N SER A 148 -25.96 13.90 -18.79
CA SER A 148 -25.02 12.94 -18.17
C SER A 148 -25.18 11.49 -18.67
N PRO A 149 -24.10 10.71 -18.84
CA PRO A 149 -22.70 11.04 -18.50
C PRO A 149 -22.14 12.15 -19.40
N MET A 150 -21.56 13.17 -18.78
CA MET A 150 -20.98 14.26 -19.55
C MET A 150 -19.72 13.77 -20.25
N VAL A 151 -19.56 14.12 -21.53
CA VAL A 151 -18.40 13.76 -22.33
C VAL A 151 -17.21 14.59 -21.86
N VAL A 152 -16.08 13.95 -21.60
CA VAL A 152 -14.91 14.59 -20.99
C VAL A 152 -13.82 14.77 -22.04
N PHE A 153 -13.28 15.98 -22.13
CA PHE A 153 -12.12 16.28 -22.96
C PHE A 153 -10.96 16.73 -22.11
N ARG A 154 -9.77 16.16 -22.31
CA ARG A 154 -8.56 16.50 -21.58
C ARG A 154 -7.60 17.29 -22.45
N LYS A 155 -6.88 18.20 -21.81
CA LYS A 155 -5.66 18.78 -22.36
C LYS A 155 -4.61 18.91 -21.27
N THR A 156 -3.40 18.45 -21.57
CA THR A 156 -2.23 18.69 -20.72
C THR A 156 -1.78 20.14 -20.90
N VAL A 157 -1.67 20.87 -19.79
CA VAL A 157 -1.27 22.28 -19.80
C VAL A 157 -0.02 22.47 -18.97
N ASP A 158 0.93 23.20 -19.52
CA ASP A 158 2.07 23.72 -18.77
C ASP A 158 1.54 24.79 -17.79
N GLY A 159 1.97 24.74 -16.54
CA GLY A 159 1.57 25.69 -15.52
C GLY A 159 1.84 27.13 -15.95
N GLY A 160 0.75 27.91 -15.99
CA GLY A 160 0.77 29.37 -16.09
C GLY A 160 0.47 29.91 -17.47
N ASP A 161 0.26 29.02 -18.43
CA ASP A 161 -0.22 29.41 -19.74
C ASP A 161 -1.73 29.70 -19.68
N PRO A 162 -2.19 30.86 -20.21
CA PRO A 162 -3.61 31.17 -20.27
C PRO A 162 -4.29 30.28 -21.29
N ILE A 163 -5.37 29.64 -20.86
CA ILE A 163 -6.17 28.72 -21.67
C ILE A 163 -7.49 29.45 -22.00
N PRO A 164 -7.60 30.08 -23.17
CA PRO A 164 -8.87 30.66 -23.60
C PRO A 164 -9.86 29.53 -23.87
N LEU A 165 -10.94 29.48 -23.11
CA LEU A 165 -12.03 28.54 -23.30
C LEU A 165 -13.15 29.22 -24.08
N ARG A 166 -13.60 28.56 -25.15
CA ARG A 166 -14.56 29.11 -26.11
C ARG A 166 -16.00 28.95 -25.62
N GLY A 167 -16.93 29.58 -26.31
CA GLY A 167 -18.36 29.41 -26.04
C GLY A 167 -18.87 28.01 -26.31
N ASN A 168 -19.82 27.56 -25.51
CA ASN A 168 -20.50 26.26 -25.66
C ASN A 168 -21.08 26.06 -27.07
N HIS A 169 -21.57 27.12 -27.74
CA HIS A 169 -22.11 27.07 -29.12
C HIS A 169 -21.16 27.68 -30.18
N TYR A 170 -19.90 27.94 -29.82
CA TYR A 170 -18.92 28.39 -30.81
C TYR A 170 -18.54 27.22 -31.73
N GLY A 171 -18.64 27.41 -33.04
CA GLY A 171 -18.39 26.33 -34.02
C GLY A 171 -19.62 25.45 -34.34
N GLY A 172 -20.82 25.81 -33.86
CA GLY A 172 -22.08 25.27 -34.41
C GLY A 172 -22.76 24.11 -33.66
N ASP A 173 -22.47 23.89 -32.38
CA ASP A 173 -23.25 22.93 -31.56
C ASP A 173 -24.74 23.32 -31.50
N ASN A 174 -25.62 22.33 -31.70
CA ASN A 174 -27.08 22.48 -31.68
C ASN A 174 -27.77 21.62 -30.60
N GLY A 175 -27.02 20.81 -29.83
CA GLY A 175 -27.58 19.79 -28.94
C GLY A 175 -27.38 20.04 -27.44
N ALA A 176 -26.31 20.73 -27.01
CA ALA A 176 -26.10 21.02 -25.60
C ALA A 176 -27.22 21.89 -25.02
N ARG A 177 -27.79 21.48 -23.88
CA ARG A 177 -28.79 22.28 -23.13
C ARG A 177 -28.33 22.64 -21.73
N SER A 178 -27.09 22.29 -21.38
CA SER A 178 -26.31 22.76 -20.25
C SER A 178 -24.93 23.24 -20.73
N ASN A 179 -24.35 24.19 -19.99
CA ASN A 179 -23.02 24.72 -20.25
C ASN A 179 -21.97 23.68 -19.83
N PHE A 180 -20.76 23.73 -20.38
CA PHE A 180 -19.67 22.92 -19.84
C PHE A 180 -19.13 23.49 -18.51
N PHE A 181 -18.44 22.65 -17.75
CA PHE A 181 -17.61 23.06 -16.62
C PHE A 181 -16.23 22.39 -16.70
N VAL A 182 -15.30 22.83 -15.85
CA VAL A 182 -13.89 22.43 -15.96
C VAL A 182 -13.42 21.78 -14.67
N VAL A 183 -12.61 20.74 -14.77
CA VAL A 183 -11.85 20.17 -13.65
C VAL A 183 -10.36 20.29 -13.96
N VAL A 184 -9.55 20.72 -12.99
CA VAL A 184 -8.09 20.85 -13.14
C VAL A 184 -7.41 19.92 -12.14
N LYS A 185 -6.61 18.96 -12.63
CA LYS A 185 -5.84 18.02 -11.81
C LYS A 185 -4.36 18.26 -12.02
N PHE A 186 -3.62 18.56 -10.96
CA PHE A 186 -2.19 18.88 -11.06
C PHE A 186 -1.36 17.61 -11.22
N LEU A 187 -0.31 17.69 -12.04
CA LEU A 187 0.48 16.54 -12.48
C LEU A 187 1.52 16.05 -11.45
N ASN A 188 1.65 16.69 -10.30
CA ASN A 188 2.51 16.21 -9.20
C ASN A 188 2.04 16.74 -7.82
N PRO A 189 1.10 16.05 -7.15
CA PRO A 189 0.83 16.30 -5.74
C PRO A 189 1.80 15.58 -4.78
N GLY A 190 2.54 14.56 -5.27
CA GLY A 190 3.26 13.58 -4.43
C GLY A 190 4.78 13.77 -4.22
N SER A 191 5.41 14.84 -4.71
CA SER A 191 6.85 15.08 -4.46
C SER A 191 7.09 16.50 -3.93
N GLN A 192 6.62 16.79 -2.72
CA GLN A 192 7.11 17.95 -1.99
C GLN A 192 8.53 17.68 -1.48
N LEU A 193 9.51 17.66 -2.38
CA LEU A 193 10.92 17.72 -2.00
C LEU A 193 11.28 19.15 -1.56
N VAL A 194 10.73 20.15 -2.26
CA VAL A 194 10.90 21.57 -1.96
C VAL A 194 9.59 22.35 -2.07
N GLU A 195 9.37 23.34 -1.20
CA GLU A 195 8.29 24.34 -1.30
C GLU A 195 8.86 25.75 -1.44
N ILE A 196 8.27 26.55 -2.35
CA ILE A 196 8.65 27.95 -2.52
C ILE A 196 7.95 28.78 -1.43
N LEU A 197 8.71 29.24 -0.44
CA LEU A 197 8.18 30.05 0.66
C LEU A 197 8.02 31.52 0.27
N GLN A 198 9.03 32.07 -0.40
CA GLN A 198 9.08 33.50 -0.70
C GLN A 198 9.84 33.79 -2.00
N VAL A 199 9.36 34.81 -2.73
CA VAL A 199 10.07 35.42 -3.86
C VAL A 199 10.03 36.93 -3.71
N SER A 200 11.18 37.60 -3.60
CA SER A 200 11.26 39.04 -3.31
C SER A 200 10.65 39.94 -4.39
N SER A 201 10.54 39.45 -5.63
CA SER A 201 9.88 40.15 -6.73
C SER A 201 8.35 40.05 -6.70
N ASN A 202 7.79 39.28 -5.76
CA ASN A 202 6.38 38.86 -5.71
C ASN A 202 5.90 38.14 -6.98
N ARG A 203 6.81 37.72 -7.86
CA ARG A 203 6.48 36.87 -9.01
C ARG A 203 6.28 35.44 -8.51
N ARG A 204 5.25 34.78 -9.02
CA ARG A 204 4.92 33.40 -8.64
C ARG A 204 5.82 32.43 -9.38
N TYR A 205 6.96 32.09 -8.78
CA TYR A 205 7.79 30.98 -9.23
C TYR A 205 7.02 29.68 -9.08
N ARG A 206 7.42 28.64 -9.82
CA ARG A 206 6.66 27.40 -9.94
C ARG A 206 7.60 26.21 -9.90
N VAL A 207 7.10 25.07 -9.46
CA VAL A 207 7.81 23.79 -9.55
C VAL A 207 7.27 22.97 -10.71
N SER A 208 8.14 22.15 -11.32
CA SER A 208 7.80 21.11 -12.30
C SER A 208 8.86 20.02 -12.23
N GLU A 209 8.73 18.97 -13.04
CA GLU A 209 9.80 17.98 -13.19
C GLU A 209 10.95 18.52 -14.08
N ALA A 210 12.19 18.26 -13.69
CA ALA A 210 13.39 18.53 -14.49
C ALA A 210 13.56 17.42 -15.51
N LYS A 211 13.23 17.71 -16.77
CA LYS A 211 13.41 16.76 -17.87
C LYS A 211 13.66 17.45 -19.20
N ARG A 212 14.13 16.69 -20.18
CA ARG A 212 14.21 17.16 -21.57
C ARG A 212 12.82 17.63 -22.03
N GLY A 213 12.75 18.87 -22.52
CA GLY A 213 11.51 19.49 -22.97
C GLY A 213 10.83 20.39 -21.92
N ALA A 214 11.17 20.30 -20.64
CA ALA A 214 10.60 21.16 -19.59
C ALA A 214 10.96 22.64 -19.80
N ARG A 215 10.08 23.58 -19.40
CA ARG A 215 10.35 25.02 -19.49
C ARG A 215 11.23 25.47 -18.33
N ALA A 216 12.36 26.09 -18.63
CA ALA A 216 13.29 26.57 -17.61
C ALA A 216 12.75 27.78 -16.79
N TYR A 217 11.88 28.59 -17.40
CA TYR A 217 11.37 29.83 -16.79
C TYR A 217 9.85 29.94 -16.92
N ILE A 218 9.21 30.65 -15.98
CA ILE A 218 7.76 30.91 -16.03
C ILE A 218 7.36 31.89 -17.14
N ASP A 219 8.25 32.82 -17.51
CA ASP A 219 7.97 33.93 -18.42
C ASP A 219 8.76 33.87 -19.74
N ARG A 220 9.38 32.73 -20.05
CA ARG A 220 10.04 32.45 -21.33
C ARG A 220 9.67 31.07 -21.86
N ARG A 221 9.77 30.93 -23.19
CA ARG A 221 9.56 29.66 -23.91
C ARG A 221 10.83 28.81 -24.02
N TYR A 222 11.89 29.14 -23.28
CA TYR A 222 13.13 28.35 -23.31
C TYR A 222 12.88 27.00 -22.65
N ARG A 223 13.02 25.94 -23.43
CA ARG A 223 12.91 24.56 -22.96
C ARG A 223 14.30 23.95 -22.74
N ILE A 224 14.42 23.06 -21.76
CA ILE A 224 15.61 22.23 -21.55
C ILE A 224 15.77 21.32 -22.77
N LYS A 225 16.91 21.39 -23.43
CA LYS A 225 17.26 20.62 -24.63
C LYS A 225 18.05 19.37 -24.27
N THR A 226 18.96 19.50 -23.32
CA THR A 226 19.74 18.43 -22.69
C THR A 226 20.03 18.85 -21.25
N LEU A 227 20.12 17.88 -20.36
CA LEU A 227 20.56 18.03 -18.98
C LEU A 227 21.39 16.80 -18.63
N SER A 228 22.40 16.97 -17.78
CA SER A 228 23.12 15.87 -17.13
C SER A 228 22.10 14.95 -16.44
N HIS A 229 22.34 13.65 -16.50
CA HIS A 229 21.37 12.64 -16.06
C HIS A 229 21.08 12.72 -14.56
N GLU A 230 22.03 13.23 -13.78
CA GLU A 230 21.97 13.50 -12.34
C GLU A 230 20.89 14.54 -11.99
N LEU A 231 20.47 15.34 -12.97
CA LEU A 231 19.43 16.36 -12.83
C LEU A 231 18.08 15.90 -13.39
N ASP A 232 18.02 14.75 -14.08
CA ASP A 232 16.82 14.25 -14.75
C ASP A 232 15.87 13.60 -13.74
N GLY A 233 14.58 13.95 -13.81
CA GLY A 233 13.56 13.56 -12.84
C GLY A 233 13.56 14.36 -11.53
N GLY A 234 14.52 15.28 -11.32
CA GLY A 234 14.56 16.18 -10.15
C GLY A 234 13.43 17.22 -10.14
N VAL A 235 13.25 17.95 -9.03
CA VAL A 235 12.25 19.03 -8.92
C VAL A 235 12.81 20.34 -9.48
N LEU A 236 12.34 20.75 -10.65
CA LEU A 236 12.69 22.01 -11.32
C LEU A 236 11.91 23.19 -10.74
N VAL A 237 12.59 24.10 -10.04
CA VAL A 237 12.08 25.43 -9.67
C VAL A 237 12.23 26.38 -10.85
N ARG A 238 11.13 26.59 -11.57
CA ARG A 238 11.00 27.53 -12.67
C ARG A 238 10.93 28.95 -12.13
N THR A 239 11.98 29.72 -12.35
CA THR A 239 12.08 31.13 -11.96
C THR A 239 11.54 32.05 -13.06
N ALA A 240 11.38 33.35 -12.77
CA ALA A 240 11.08 34.35 -13.80
C ALA A 240 12.38 34.84 -14.44
N ASN A 241 12.51 34.72 -15.76
CA ASN A 241 13.66 35.27 -16.47
C ASN A 241 13.70 36.81 -16.43
N ASN A 242 12.57 37.47 -16.16
CA ASN A 242 12.52 38.91 -15.91
C ASN A 242 13.17 39.32 -14.58
N ASP A 243 13.38 38.40 -13.64
CA ASP A 243 14.12 38.65 -12.39
C ASP A 243 15.65 38.60 -12.58
N LYS A 244 16.15 38.43 -13.81
CA LYS A 244 17.58 38.43 -14.13
C LYS A 244 18.39 39.67 -13.72
N ARG A 245 17.72 40.76 -13.33
CA ARG A 245 18.34 42.00 -12.83
C ARG A 245 18.13 42.22 -11.33
N ASN A 246 17.54 41.25 -10.63
CA ASN A 246 17.27 41.36 -9.20
C ASN A 246 18.58 41.42 -8.41
N THR A 247 18.67 42.37 -7.48
CA THR A 247 19.84 42.64 -6.62
C THR A 247 19.52 42.48 -5.14
N ALA A 248 18.43 41.78 -4.79
CA ALA A 248 18.09 41.50 -3.40
C ALA A 248 19.04 40.45 -2.83
N GLU A 249 19.40 40.59 -1.55
CA GLU A 249 20.21 39.61 -0.82
C GLU A 249 19.46 38.29 -0.63
N ASN A 250 18.17 38.36 -0.25
CA ASN A 250 17.27 37.22 -0.19
C ASN A 250 16.21 37.37 -1.29
N HIS A 251 16.33 36.59 -2.35
CA HIS A 251 15.43 36.64 -3.50
C HIS A 251 14.44 35.48 -3.53
N LEU A 252 14.90 34.25 -3.31
CA LEU A 252 14.11 33.03 -3.37
C LEU A 252 14.38 32.20 -2.12
N SER A 253 13.33 31.91 -1.35
CA SER A 253 13.40 31.05 -0.17
C SER A 253 12.68 29.73 -0.46
N LEU A 254 13.37 28.61 -0.27
CA LEU A 254 12.82 27.26 -0.48
C LEU A 254 12.84 26.47 0.84
N TYR A 255 11.71 25.93 1.27
CA TYR A 255 11.68 24.91 2.32
C TYR A 255 12.07 23.56 1.72
N VAL A 256 12.98 22.84 2.35
CA VAL A 256 13.48 21.53 1.93
C VAL A 256 12.87 20.49 2.86
N TYR A 257 12.05 19.57 2.35
CA TYR A 257 11.31 18.61 3.18
C TYR A 257 12.08 17.33 3.52
N LYS A 258 13.13 17.03 2.78
CA LYS A 258 14.01 15.86 2.92
C LYS A 258 15.43 16.27 2.49
N PRO A 259 16.49 15.61 2.99
CA PRO A 259 17.86 15.93 2.57
C PRO A 259 17.96 15.98 1.04
N ALA A 260 18.52 17.05 0.49
CA ALA A 260 18.55 17.30 -0.95
C ALA A 260 19.67 18.25 -1.39
N THR A 261 20.27 17.92 -2.53
CA THR A 261 21.19 18.79 -3.23
C THR A 261 20.42 19.68 -4.19
N LEU A 262 20.54 20.99 -3.98
CA LEU A 262 20.04 21.99 -4.91
C LEU A 262 21.11 22.28 -5.97
N PHE A 263 20.70 22.31 -7.23
CA PHE A 263 21.54 22.66 -8.37
C PHE A 263 21.06 23.97 -9.00
N VAL A 264 21.90 25.00 -8.97
CA VAL A 264 21.63 26.30 -9.59
C VAL A 264 22.23 26.33 -11.00
N ALA A 265 21.36 26.33 -12.02
CA ALA A 265 21.79 26.53 -13.40
C ALA A 265 21.86 28.03 -13.71
N TYR A 266 23.08 28.56 -13.90
CA TYR A 266 23.38 29.97 -14.09
C TYR A 266 23.83 30.31 -15.53
N ASP A 267 23.53 31.53 -15.99
CA ASP A 267 23.87 32.00 -17.33
C ASP A 267 25.38 32.11 -17.52
N LYS A 268 25.95 31.32 -18.45
CA LYS A 268 27.39 31.30 -18.76
C LYS A 268 28.00 32.65 -19.12
N ARG A 269 27.21 33.63 -19.55
CA ARG A 269 27.73 34.99 -19.87
C ARG A 269 28.08 35.76 -18.61
N GLY A 270 27.39 35.47 -17.51
CA GLY A 270 27.63 36.04 -16.20
C GLY A 270 28.61 35.25 -15.35
N SER A 271 28.98 34.02 -15.72
CA SER A 271 29.73 33.11 -14.82
C SER A 271 31.17 33.53 -14.52
N ALA A 272 31.74 34.47 -15.27
CA ALA A 272 33.04 35.08 -14.95
C ALA A 272 32.98 36.13 -13.83
N ASP A 273 31.78 36.50 -13.40
CA ASP A 273 31.45 37.45 -12.35
C ASP A 273 30.08 37.02 -11.78
N PRO A 274 29.96 35.86 -11.10
CA PRO A 274 28.69 35.39 -10.56
C PRO A 274 28.21 36.28 -9.40
N PRO A 275 26.92 36.23 -9.01
CA PRO A 275 26.43 36.88 -7.81
C PRO A 275 27.17 36.35 -6.57
N GLN A 276 27.46 37.23 -5.62
CA GLN A 276 28.30 36.92 -4.46
C GLN A 276 27.79 35.73 -3.62
N TRP A 277 26.47 35.52 -3.54
CA TRP A 277 25.90 34.42 -2.77
C TRP A 277 26.26 33.02 -3.34
N LEU A 278 26.73 32.92 -4.59
CA LEU A 278 27.26 31.68 -5.15
C LEU A 278 28.70 31.36 -4.69
N ASP A 279 29.38 32.25 -3.98
CA ASP A 279 30.72 31.98 -3.42
C ASP A 279 30.69 30.82 -2.41
N GLU A 280 29.55 30.58 -1.77
CA GLU A 280 29.29 29.46 -0.85
C GLU A 280 28.79 28.18 -1.54
N TRP A 281 28.67 28.19 -2.88
CA TRP A 281 28.17 27.05 -3.65
C TRP A 281 29.30 26.39 -4.45
N LYS A 282 29.26 25.06 -4.56
CA LYS A 282 30.29 24.29 -5.27
C LYS A 282 30.04 24.32 -6.77
N LEU A 283 31.04 24.69 -7.57
CA LEU A 283 30.98 24.55 -9.03
C LEU A 283 31.02 23.06 -9.43
N THR A 284 30.15 22.64 -10.36
CA THR A 284 30.08 21.26 -10.85
C THR A 284 30.50 21.15 -12.32
N ASP A 285 30.72 19.92 -12.79
CA ASP A 285 30.94 19.56 -14.19
C ASP A 285 29.62 19.23 -14.93
N LEU A 286 28.48 19.25 -14.22
CA LEU A 286 27.16 19.00 -14.78
C LEU A 286 26.79 20.06 -15.80
N THR A 287 26.01 19.66 -16.81
CA THR A 287 25.64 20.53 -17.93
C THR A 287 24.14 20.60 -18.11
N VAL A 288 23.63 21.81 -18.32
CA VAL A 288 22.23 22.03 -18.76
C VAL A 288 22.23 22.95 -19.97
N ARG A 289 21.51 22.55 -21.02
CA ARG A 289 21.31 23.37 -22.23
C ARG A 289 19.84 23.71 -22.34
N THR A 290 19.53 24.98 -22.51
CA THR A 290 18.17 25.45 -22.80
C THR A 290 18.06 25.96 -24.24
N GLY A 291 16.85 26.33 -24.66
CA GLY A 291 16.61 27.02 -25.92
C GLY A 291 17.33 28.39 -26.03
N ASP A 292 17.82 28.98 -24.93
CA ASP A 292 18.73 30.13 -24.99
C ASP A 292 20.17 29.63 -25.22
N TYR A 293 20.57 29.51 -26.48
CA TYR A 293 21.92 29.08 -26.87
C TYR A 293 23.02 30.01 -26.36
N ARG A 294 22.70 31.28 -26.02
CA ARG A 294 23.68 32.24 -25.51
C ARG A 294 23.90 32.09 -24.01
N ALA A 295 22.92 31.61 -23.26
CA ALA A 295 23.08 31.20 -21.87
C ALA A 295 23.64 29.77 -21.72
N SER A 296 23.55 28.94 -22.78
CA SER A 296 23.85 27.50 -22.74
C SER A 296 25.23 27.12 -23.31
N PRO A 297 25.95 26.11 -22.80
CA PRO A 297 25.61 25.34 -21.60
C PRO A 297 25.65 26.27 -20.39
N MET A 298 24.64 26.14 -19.53
CA MET A 298 24.56 26.89 -18.29
C MET A 298 25.60 26.33 -17.32
N VAL A 299 26.15 27.20 -16.49
CA VAL A 299 27.13 26.83 -15.46
C VAL A 299 26.35 26.39 -14.23
N VAL A 300 26.60 25.17 -13.76
CA VAL A 300 25.83 24.56 -12.67
C VAL A 300 26.62 24.62 -11.37
N PHE A 301 25.97 25.11 -10.32
CA PHE A 301 26.50 25.12 -8.95
C PHE A 301 25.64 24.23 -8.06
N SER A 302 26.21 23.63 -7.02
CA SER A 302 25.48 22.78 -6.08
C SER A 302 25.76 23.13 -4.62
N ARG A 303 24.77 22.86 -3.78
CA ARG A 303 24.86 22.90 -2.31
C ARG A 303 23.82 21.94 -1.74
N SER A 304 24.21 21.17 -0.75
CA SER A 304 23.33 20.23 -0.04
C SER A 304 22.63 20.91 1.13
N PHE A 305 21.43 20.45 1.43
CA PHE A 305 20.56 20.95 2.48
C PHE A 305 19.96 19.76 3.21
N ASP A 306 19.84 19.86 4.54
CA ASP A 306 19.22 18.82 5.36
C ASP A 306 17.68 18.88 5.31
N SER A 307 17.03 17.86 5.87
CA SER A 307 15.57 17.89 6.10
C SER A 307 15.17 19.11 6.91
N ASP A 308 14.05 19.72 6.53
CA ASP A 308 13.41 20.85 7.20
C ASP A 308 14.23 22.15 7.20
N GLU A 309 15.29 22.23 6.38
CA GLU A 309 16.08 23.44 6.18
C GLU A 309 15.41 24.42 5.21
N VAL A 310 15.69 25.72 5.37
CA VAL A 310 15.26 26.76 4.42
C VAL A 310 16.47 27.25 3.62
N ALA A 311 16.48 26.95 2.32
CA ALA A 311 17.48 27.43 1.38
C ALA A 311 17.17 28.88 0.95
N GLU A 312 18.01 29.82 1.34
CA GLU A 312 17.93 31.23 0.95
C GLU A 312 18.86 31.53 -0.24
N LEU A 313 18.28 31.87 -1.39
CA LEU A 313 19.02 32.19 -2.62
C LEU A 313 18.88 33.68 -2.96
N GLY A 314 20.00 34.32 -3.28
CA GLY A 314 20.05 35.75 -3.61
C GLY A 314 19.70 36.09 -5.06
N GLY A 315 19.55 37.38 -5.32
CA GLY A 315 19.21 37.89 -6.65
C GLY A 315 20.29 37.58 -7.69
N ASN A 316 19.87 37.42 -8.95
CA ASN A 316 20.74 37.13 -10.09
C ASN A 316 21.85 38.16 -10.36
N ARG A 317 21.80 39.32 -9.69
CA ARG A 317 22.81 40.39 -9.74
C ARG A 317 23.17 40.94 -8.37
N PHE A 318 22.94 40.18 -7.30
CA PHE A 318 23.38 40.58 -5.97
C PHE A 318 24.92 40.63 -5.93
N ASN A 319 25.47 41.84 -5.80
CA ASN A 319 26.92 42.12 -5.76
C ASN A 319 27.77 41.41 -6.84
N GLY A 320 27.21 41.19 -8.02
CA GLY A 320 27.85 40.50 -9.13
C GLY A 320 26.87 40.24 -10.27
N GLY A 321 27.18 39.32 -11.18
CA GLY A 321 26.26 38.80 -12.19
C GLY A 321 25.89 39.77 -13.32
N HIS A 322 26.62 40.88 -13.48
CA HIS A 322 26.19 41.98 -14.37
C HIS A 322 26.06 41.59 -15.84
N LYS A 323 26.78 40.53 -16.25
CA LYS A 323 26.76 39.99 -17.61
C LYS A 323 25.78 38.82 -17.81
N ALA A 324 25.03 38.40 -16.79
CA ALA A 324 23.92 37.47 -16.99
C ALA A 324 22.73 38.17 -17.66
N TRP A 325 22.23 37.59 -18.75
CA TRP A 325 21.10 38.10 -19.53
C TRP A 325 19.86 37.20 -19.44
N SER A 326 20.00 36.07 -18.75
CA SER A 326 18.94 35.21 -18.25
C SER A 326 19.10 35.03 -16.72
N ASN A 327 18.00 34.77 -16.03
CA ASN A 327 17.97 34.46 -14.60
C ASN A 327 18.51 33.03 -14.37
N TYR A 328 18.84 32.67 -13.13
CA TYR A 328 19.08 31.27 -12.78
C TYR A 328 17.77 30.50 -12.62
N PHE A 329 17.81 29.18 -12.71
CA PHE A 329 16.77 28.29 -12.19
C PHE A 329 17.40 27.20 -11.34
N VAL A 330 16.59 26.52 -10.53
CA VAL A 330 17.06 25.53 -9.56
C VAL A 330 16.49 24.16 -9.90
N VAL A 331 17.28 23.11 -9.76
CA VAL A 331 16.82 21.71 -9.75
C VAL A 331 17.15 21.13 -8.39
N ALA A 332 16.15 20.68 -7.63
CA ALA A 332 16.35 19.97 -6.37
C ALA A 332 16.36 18.46 -6.63
N VAL A 333 17.37 17.77 -6.12
CA VAL A 333 17.52 16.32 -6.23
C VAL A 333 17.68 15.77 -4.81
N PRO A 334 16.89 14.77 -4.37
CA PRO A 334 16.99 14.25 -3.01
C PRO A 334 18.37 13.61 -2.79
N ASP A 335 18.92 13.80 -1.59
CA ASP A 335 20.21 13.23 -1.15
C ASP A 335 20.05 11.79 -0.62
N GLU A 336 18.93 11.13 -0.95
CA GLU A 336 18.69 9.74 -0.59
C GLU A 336 19.65 8.80 -1.34
N PRO A 337 20.27 7.80 -0.68
CA PRO A 337 21.43 7.12 -1.25
C PRO A 337 21.18 6.10 -2.39
N TRP A 338 20.00 6.05 -3.04
CA TRP A 338 19.61 4.85 -3.83
C TRP A 338 18.64 5.09 -5.01
N LYS A 339 19.09 5.73 -6.09
CA LYS A 339 18.69 5.23 -7.43
C LYS A 339 19.91 4.62 -8.10
N ARG A 340 20.27 3.42 -7.63
CA ARG A 340 21.26 2.60 -8.30
C ARG A 340 20.76 2.27 -9.71
N LYS A 341 21.65 2.12 -10.68
CA LYS A 341 21.29 1.87 -12.07
C LYS A 341 21.70 0.47 -12.45
N ALA A 342 20.78 -0.28 -13.03
CA ALA A 342 21.08 -1.59 -13.57
C ALA A 342 20.90 -1.62 -15.08
N LEU A 343 21.70 -2.43 -15.75
CA LEU A 343 21.48 -2.86 -17.13
C LEU A 343 20.96 -4.30 -17.10
N MET A 344 19.78 -4.54 -17.66
CA MET A 344 19.25 -5.88 -17.85
C MET A 344 19.23 -6.21 -19.35
N VAL A 345 19.97 -7.25 -19.73
CA VAL A 345 20.06 -7.71 -21.12
C VAL A 345 19.17 -8.93 -21.31
N VAL A 346 18.31 -8.86 -22.32
CA VAL A 346 17.25 -9.84 -22.60
C VAL A 346 17.19 -10.16 -24.08
N GLY A 347 16.62 -11.31 -24.45
CA GLY A 347 16.47 -11.66 -25.87
C GLY A 347 15.50 -10.77 -26.63
N LYS A 348 14.51 -10.18 -25.94
CA LYS A 348 13.54 -9.22 -26.49
C LYS A 348 13.10 -8.21 -25.42
N THR A 349 12.95 -6.94 -25.79
CA THR A 349 12.54 -5.86 -24.86
C THR A 349 11.08 -5.96 -24.39
N ARG A 350 10.23 -6.69 -25.11
CA ARG A 350 8.96 -7.18 -24.54
C ARG A 350 9.28 -8.38 -23.65
N LEU A 351 9.42 -8.12 -22.36
CA LEU A 351 9.82 -9.10 -21.37
C LEU A 351 8.83 -10.26 -21.29
N ASN A 352 9.36 -11.47 -21.05
CA ASN A 352 8.53 -12.56 -20.56
C ASN A 352 8.28 -12.38 -19.06
N PHE A 353 7.36 -13.18 -18.50
CA PHE A 353 6.97 -13.06 -17.09
C PHE A 353 8.14 -13.23 -16.11
N SER A 354 9.10 -14.12 -16.39
CA SER A 354 10.27 -14.34 -15.52
C SER A 354 11.22 -13.14 -15.53
N ASP A 355 11.49 -12.57 -16.70
CA ASP A 355 12.35 -11.39 -16.84
C ASP A 355 11.68 -10.16 -16.20
N ALA A 356 10.36 -10.00 -16.39
CA ALA A 356 9.59 -8.93 -15.77
C ALA A 356 9.60 -9.04 -14.24
N LEU A 357 9.48 -10.26 -13.68
CA LEU A 357 9.63 -10.51 -12.24
C LEU A 357 10.98 -10.03 -11.70
N VAL A 358 12.08 -10.44 -12.34
CA VAL A 358 13.44 -10.07 -11.90
C VAL A 358 13.68 -8.56 -12.03
N LYS A 359 13.18 -7.93 -13.10
CA LYS A 359 13.22 -6.48 -13.29
C LYS A 359 12.47 -5.75 -12.17
N SER A 360 11.20 -6.10 -11.98
CA SER A 360 10.32 -5.47 -10.98
C SER A 360 10.91 -5.60 -9.58
N ARG A 361 11.46 -6.78 -9.27
CA ARG A 361 12.17 -7.02 -8.01
C ARG A 361 13.38 -6.12 -7.81
N LEU A 362 14.18 -5.90 -8.85
CA LEU A 362 15.32 -5.00 -8.75
C LEU A 362 14.89 -3.53 -8.64
N GLU A 363 13.80 -3.15 -9.30
CA GLU A 363 13.22 -1.80 -9.19
C GLU A 363 12.66 -1.53 -7.79
N SER A 364 12.05 -2.52 -7.13
CA SER A 364 11.60 -2.40 -5.74
C SER A 364 12.77 -2.23 -4.76
N ARG A 365 13.98 -2.67 -5.13
CA ARG A 365 15.24 -2.38 -4.42
C ARG A 365 15.80 -0.97 -4.71
N GLY A 366 15.01 -0.09 -5.34
CA GLY A 366 15.40 1.27 -5.66
C GLY A 366 16.28 1.39 -6.91
N PHE A 367 16.34 0.37 -7.77
CA PHE A 367 17.06 0.49 -9.04
C PHE A 367 16.24 1.20 -10.11
N SER A 368 16.92 1.97 -10.96
CA SER A 368 16.45 2.27 -12.30
C SER A 368 17.00 1.22 -13.27
N VAL A 369 16.14 0.37 -13.81
CA VAL A 369 16.55 -0.74 -14.69
C VAL A 369 16.41 -0.36 -16.16
N MET A 370 17.54 -0.36 -16.88
CA MET A 370 17.58 -0.18 -18.32
C MET A 370 17.53 -1.55 -19.01
N VAL A 371 16.46 -1.83 -19.74
CA VAL A 371 16.30 -3.08 -20.51
C VAL A 371 16.86 -2.90 -21.91
N LYS A 372 17.69 -3.85 -22.36
CA LYS A 372 18.29 -3.87 -23.71
C LYS A 372 18.13 -5.23 -24.38
N ASP A 373 17.78 -5.20 -25.67
CA ASP A 373 17.76 -6.38 -26.54
C ASP A 373 19.21 -6.86 -26.79
N ASP A 374 19.42 -8.17 -26.83
CA ASP A 374 20.72 -8.77 -27.11
C ASP A 374 21.32 -8.37 -28.47
N ASP A 375 20.48 -8.03 -29.44
CA ASP A 375 20.86 -7.55 -30.78
C ASP A 375 21.42 -6.11 -30.75
N GLU A 376 21.06 -5.31 -29.74
CA GLU A 376 21.33 -3.87 -29.67
C GLU A 376 22.30 -3.46 -28.56
N VAL A 377 22.70 -4.40 -27.71
CA VAL A 377 23.52 -4.11 -26.53
C VAL A 377 25.01 -4.02 -26.86
N GLU A 378 25.69 -3.02 -26.30
CA GLU A 378 27.13 -2.80 -26.41
C GLU A 378 27.79 -2.69 -25.03
N ALA A 379 29.10 -2.92 -24.95
CA ALA A 379 29.85 -2.82 -23.68
C ALA A 379 29.72 -1.42 -23.03
N ALA A 380 29.56 -0.37 -23.85
CA ALA A 380 29.38 1.01 -23.39
C ALA A 380 28.05 1.23 -22.64
N ASP A 381 27.04 0.37 -22.84
CA ASP A 381 25.76 0.48 -22.10
C ASP A 381 25.93 0.20 -20.59
N ALA A 382 27.05 -0.41 -20.19
CA ALA A 382 27.40 -0.63 -18.78
C ALA A 382 27.95 0.63 -18.08
N GLU A 383 28.30 1.68 -18.82
CA GLU A 383 28.89 2.89 -18.23
C GLU A 383 27.89 3.58 -17.28
N GLY A 384 28.34 3.84 -16.04
CA GLY A 384 27.51 4.45 -15.00
C GLY A 384 26.39 3.54 -14.48
N LYS A 385 26.52 2.22 -14.64
CA LYS A 385 25.67 1.20 -13.99
C LYS A 385 26.37 0.64 -12.75
N ASP A 386 25.58 0.27 -11.77
CA ASP A 386 26.00 -0.39 -10.54
C ASP A 386 25.88 -1.91 -10.63
N LEU A 387 25.08 -2.42 -11.59
CA LEU A 387 24.84 -3.85 -11.79
C LEU A 387 24.47 -4.18 -13.23
N ILE A 388 24.92 -5.33 -13.72
CA ILE A 388 24.47 -5.92 -15.00
C ILE A 388 23.80 -7.26 -14.73
N LEU A 389 22.64 -7.48 -15.35
CA LEU A 389 21.91 -8.75 -15.34
C LEU A 389 21.88 -9.32 -16.75
N LEU A 390 22.28 -10.58 -16.89
CA LEU A 390 22.28 -11.31 -18.16
C LEU A 390 21.31 -12.49 -18.08
N SER A 391 20.16 -12.35 -18.75
CA SER A 391 19.10 -13.35 -18.71
C SER A 391 19.32 -14.53 -19.65
N GLU A 392 18.87 -15.73 -19.28
CA GLU A 392 18.79 -16.91 -20.18
C GLU A 392 17.92 -16.66 -21.43
N THR A 393 17.13 -15.58 -21.47
CA THR A 393 16.43 -15.22 -22.71
C THR A 393 17.35 -14.69 -23.80
N VAL A 394 18.57 -14.25 -23.47
CA VAL A 394 19.54 -13.79 -24.45
C VAL A 394 20.04 -14.95 -25.30
N TYR A 395 20.33 -14.67 -26.57
CA TYR A 395 21.12 -15.58 -27.38
C TYR A 395 22.60 -15.30 -27.12
N SER A 396 23.27 -16.18 -26.37
CA SER A 396 24.63 -15.97 -25.84
C SER A 396 25.63 -15.45 -26.88
N LYS A 397 25.58 -15.96 -28.12
CA LYS A 397 26.51 -15.53 -29.19
C LYS A 397 26.32 -14.11 -29.71
N ARG A 398 25.20 -13.44 -29.40
CA ARG A 398 25.02 -11.99 -29.67
C ARG A 398 25.62 -11.12 -28.59
N VAL A 399 25.62 -11.60 -27.35
CA VAL A 399 26.25 -10.91 -26.22
C VAL A 399 27.76 -11.16 -26.24
N GLY A 400 28.18 -12.43 -26.31
CA GLY A 400 29.58 -12.83 -26.37
C GLY A 400 30.41 -12.29 -25.20
N ASP A 401 31.62 -11.84 -25.50
CA ASP A 401 32.61 -11.34 -24.54
C ASP A 401 32.46 -9.85 -24.19
N LYS A 402 31.43 -9.17 -24.72
CA LYS A 402 31.22 -7.71 -24.57
C LYS A 402 31.37 -7.22 -23.13
N PHE A 403 30.88 -8.00 -22.16
CA PHE A 403 30.87 -7.63 -20.74
C PHE A 403 32.00 -8.26 -19.91
N ALA A 404 32.83 -9.14 -20.49
CA ALA A 404 33.85 -9.89 -19.74
C ALA A 404 34.80 -8.95 -18.96
N GLN A 405 35.23 -7.84 -19.59
CA GLN A 405 36.22 -6.89 -19.05
C GLN A 405 35.61 -5.66 -18.36
N VAL A 406 34.29 -5.58 -18.22
CA VAL A 406 33.61 -4.40 -17.66
C VAL A 406 33.78 -4.36 -16.13
N GLN A 407 34.10 -3.19 -15.58
CA GLN A 407 34.35 -2.94 -14.16
C GLN A 407 33.04 -2.79 -13.33
N VAL A 408 31.97 -3.46 -13.75
CA VAL A 408 30.65 -3.44 -13.10
C VAL A 408 30.31 -4.86 -12.69
N PRO A 409 29.75 -5.12 -11.49
CA PRO A 409 29.28 -6.44 -11.07
C PRO A 409 28.29 -7.05 -12.07
N ILE A 410 28.37 -8.37 -12.27
CA ILE A 410 27.50 -9.13 -13.18
C ILE A 410 26.81 -10.26 -12.42
N ILE A 411 25.50 -10.38 -12.60
CA ILE A 411 24.74 -11.60 -12.32
C ILE A 411 24.31 -12.21 -13.65
N CYS A 412 24.73 -13.44 -13.91
CA CYS A 412 24.45 -14.17 -15.13
C CYS A 412 23.68 -15.46 -14.80
N TRP A 413 22.60 -15.71 -15.54
CA TRP A 413 21.90 -16.99 -15.53
C TRP A 413 21.68 -17.56 -16.93
N GLU A 414 22.55 -17.18 -17.87
CA GLU A 414 22.70 -17.87 -19.15
C GLU A 414 23.97 -18.74 -19.09
N PRO A 415 23.86 -20.07 -18.90
CA PRO A 415 25.02 -20.94 -18.78
C PRO A 415 25.98 -20.90 -19.97
N TYR A 416 25.47 -20.64 -21.18
CA TYR A 416 26.29 -20.51 -22.39
C TYR A 416 26.95 -19.14 -22.55
N LEU A 417 26.87 -18.27 -21.53
CA LEU A 417 27.70 -17.08 -21.39
C LEU A 417 28.78 -17.23 -20.33
N PHE A 418 28.76 -18.28 -19.51
CA PHE A 418 29.79 -18.44 -18.48
C PHE A 418 31.19 -18.57 -19.07
N ASP A 419 31.35 -19.26 -20.22
CA ASP A 419 32.63 -19.37 -20.92
C ASP A 419 33.05 -18.04 -21.57
N ASP A 420 32.13 -17.37 -22.24
CA ASP A 420 32.37 -16.08 -22.91
C ASP A 420 32.70 -14.95 -21.89
N LEU A 421 32.23 -15.07 -20.64
CA LEU A 421 32.59 -14.19 -19.51
C LEU A 421 33.88 -14.63 -18.78
N GLY A 422 34.44 -15.78 -19.13
CA GLY A 422 35.65 -16.34 -18.51
C GLY A 422 35.42 -17.00 -17.14
N MET A 423 34.19 -17.38 -16.80
CA MET A 423 33.80 -17.95 -15.50
C MET A 423 33.94 -19.48 -15.44
N THR A 424 34.08 -20.16 -16.59
CA THR A 424 34.27 -21.62 -16.70
C THR A 424 35.19 -21.97 -17.87
N GLY A 425 35.45 -23.26 -18.09
CA GLY A 425 36.01 -23.76 -19.35
C GLY A 425 35.01 -23.66 -20.53
N ALA A 426 35.51 -23.86 -21.76
CA ALA A 426 34.75 -23.61 -22.99
C ALA A 426 33.95 -24.81 -23.54
N ALA A 427 34.00 -25.99 -22.91
CA ALA A 427 33.35 -27.19 -23.41
C ALA A 427 31.92 -27.37 -22.87
N ALA A 428 30.92 -26.97 -23.66
CA ALA A 428 29.51 -27.19 -23.32
C ALA A 428 29.20 -28.68 -23.03
N GLY A 429 28.47 -28.94 -21.95
CA GLY A 429 28.15 -30.28 -21.43
C GLY A 429 29.27 -30.91 -20.59
N ILE A 430 30.45 -30.27 -20.51
CA ILE A 430 31.56 -30.66 -19.64
C ILE A 430 31.79 -29.58 -18.59
N ASP A 431 32.00 -28.33 -19.03
CA ASP A 431 32.37 -27.19 -18.17
C ASP A 431 31.15 -26.36 -17.75
N PHE A 432 30.03 -26.45 -18.47
CA PHE A 432 28.77 -25.79 -18.17
C PHE A 432 27.62 -26.46 -18.92
N GLY A 433 26.39 -26.28 -18.49
CA GLY A 433 25.23 -26.82 -19.19
C GLY A 433 23.94 -26.74 -18.41
N TYR A 434 23.02 -27.65 -18.75
CA TYR A 434 21.71 -27.78 -18.11
C TYR A 434 21.51 -29.18 -17.55
N GLU A 435 20.73 -29.27 -16.48
CA GLU A 435 20.18 -30.52 -15.97
C GLU A 435 18.66 -30.40 -15.82
N TYR A 436 17.92 -31.47 -16.11
CA TYR A 436 16.45 -31.44 -16.14
C TYR A 436 15.84 -31.96 -14.84
N ARG A 437 14.57 -31.58 -14.59
CA ARG A 437 13.75 -32.07 -13.48
C ARG A 437 14.36 -31.80 -12.10
N GLN A 438 15.04 -30.68 -11.96
CA GLN A 438 15.60 -30.21 -10.70
C GLN A 438 14.56 -29.40 -9.93
N ARG A 439 14.63 -29.45 -8.59
CA ARG A 439 13.75 -28.71 -7.67
C ARG A 439 14.51 -28.20 -6.44
N GLU A 440 15.53 -28.94 -6.05
CA GLU A 440 16.35 -28.71 -4.87
C GLU A 440 17.77 -28.35 -5.29
N ILE A 441 18.48 -27.62 -4.42
CA ILE A 441 19.93 -27.42 -4.53
C ILE A 441 20.62 -27.98 -3.28
N HIS A 442 21.88 -28.37 -3.45
CA HIS A 442 22.72 -28.80 -2.35
C HIS A 442 23.58 -27.63 -1.86
N VAL A 443 23.22 -27.05 -0.72
CA VAL A 443 23.98 -25.96 -0.10
C VAL A 443 25.28 -26.52 0.49
N VAL A 444 26.43 -26.04 0.01
CA VAL A 444 27.75 -26.49 0.48
C VAL A 444 28.36 -25.55 1.52
N GLN A 445 27.97 -24.27 1.50
CA GLN A 445 28.40 -23.25 2.46
C GLN A 445 27.19 -22.58 3.14
N PRO A 446 26.53 -23.24 4.12
CA PRO A 446 25.29 -22.74 4.73
C PRO A 446 25.47 -21.41 5.48
N ASP A 447 26.66 -21.14 6.00
CA ASP A 447 26.99 -19.90 6.72
C ASP A 447 27.36 -18.74 5.76
N HIS A 448 27.47 -18.99 4.45
CA HIS A 448 27.79 -17.94 3.49
C HIS A 448 26.56 -17.04 3.28
N PRO A 449 26.68 -15.70 3.28
CA PRO A 449 25.52 -14.80 3.14
C PRO A 449 24.66 -15.09 1.89
N MET A 450 25.33 -15.45 0.77
CA MET A 450 24.66 -15.83 -0.48
C MET A 450 23.87 -17.16 -0.41
N ALA A 451 24.11 -18.00 0.61
CA ALA A 451 23.32 -19.21 0.86
C ALA A 451 21.97 -18.89 1.53
N ALA A 452 21.74 -17.65 1.97
CA ALA A 452 20.49 -17.17 2.54
C ALA A 452 19.93 -18.05 3.67
N ASN A 453 20.84 -18.55 4.52
CA ASN A 453 20.58 -19.49 5.62
C ASN A 453 19.79 -20.75 5.22
N LEU A 454 19.92 -21.18 3.97
CA LEU A 454 19.26 -22.40 3.52
C LEU A 454 19.98 -23.64 4.04
N GLU A 455 19.19 -24.62 4.47
CA GLU A 455 19.70 -25.91 4.88
C GLU A 455 20.14 -26.74 3.65
N LYS A 456 20.86 -27.82 3.92
CA LYS A 456 21.25 -28.77 2.89
C LYS A 456 20.03 -29.41 2.19
N ASP A 457 20.12 -29.58 0.88
CA ASP A 457 19.10 -30.22 0.03
C ASP A 457 17.72 -29.52 0.12
N THR A 458 17.72 -28.17 0.07
CA THR A 458 16.52 -27.34 0.19
C THR A 458 15.80 -27.19 -1.15
N PRO A 459 14.45 -27.37 -1.21
CA PRO A 459 13.66 -27.03 -2.39
C PRO A 459 13.69 -25.52 -2.66
N VAL A 460 14.03 -25.13 -3.89
CA VAL A 460 14.10 -23.71 -4.32
C VAL A 460 13.09 -23.36 -5.41
N THR A 461 12.35 -24.36 -5.92
CA THR A 461 11.23 -24.16 -6.82
C THR A 461 9.98 -24.94 -6.38
N ARG A 462 8.80 -24.41 -6.72
CA ARG A 462 7.51 -25.05 -6.42
C ARG A 462 7.32 -26.36 -7.18
N CYS A 463 7.80 -26.43 -8.41
CA CYS A 463 7.72 -27.61 -9.26
C CYS A 463 9.07 -27.90 -9.97
N PRO A 464 9.31 -29.15 -10.42
CA PRO A 464 10.52 -29.50 -11.15
C PRO A 464 10.71 -28.64 -12.41
N THR A 465 11.93 -28.16 -12.64
CA THR A 465 12.31 -27.35 -13.80
C THR A 465 13.72 -27.68 -14.26
N ARG A 466 14.24 -26.94 -15.24
CA ARG A 466 15.61 -27.09 -15.75
C ARG A 466 16.53 -26.13 -15.00
N PHE A 467 17.66 -26.61 -14.49
CA PHE A 467 18.68 -25.79 -13.84
C PHE A 467 19.94 -25.72 -14.71
N GLY A 468 20.53 -24.54 -14.82
CA GLY A 468 21.88 -24.31 -15.35
C GLY A 468 22.95 -24.69 -14.33
N TRP A 469 24.14 -25.03 -14.80
CA TRP A 469 25.29 -25.34 -13.95
C TRP A 469 26.63 -24.98 -14.63
N ALA A 470 27.67 -24.90 -13.82
CA ALA A 470 29.04 -24.54 -14.20
C ALA A 470 30.09 -25.40 -13.46
N MET A 471 31.28 -25.51 -14.05
CA MET A 471 32.51 -26.04 -13.42
C MET A 471 33.51 -24.88 -13.28
N PRO A 472 33.39 -24.04 -12.23
CA PRO A 472 34.34 -22.98 -11.98
C PRO A 472 35.69 -23.54 -11.50
N THR A 473 36.72 -22.70 -11.49
CA THR A 473 38.04 -23.02 -10.89
C THR A 473 37.97 -23.05 -9.37
N ASP A 474 39.03 -23.58 -8.74
CA ASP A 474 39.19 -23.66 -7.28
C ASP A 474 39.31 -22.30 -6.58
N THR A 475 39.53 -21.24 -7.34
CA THR A 475 39.52 -19.84 -6.88
C THR A 475 38.12 -19.24 -6.78
N ALA A 476 37.08 -19.88 -7.33
CA ALA A 476 35.71 -19.43 -7.16
C ALA A 476 35.12 -19.85 -5.82
N GLU A 477 34.22 -19.03 -5.29
CA GLU A 477 33.38 -19.40 -4.15
C GLU A 477 32.14 -20.13 -4.67
N VAL A 478 32.01 -21.42 -4.31
CA VAL A 478 30.84 -22.25 -4.65
C VAL A 478 29.93 -22.32 -3.42
N VAL A 479 28.74 -21.75 -3.54
CA VAL A 479 27.77 -21.62 -2.44
C VAL A 479 26.81 -22.82 -2.43
N ALA A 480 26.38 -23.26 -3.61
CA ALA A 480 25.52 -24.42 -3.78
C ALA A 480 25.77 -25.15 -5.10
N THR A 481 25.49 -26.45 -5.11
CA THR A 481 25.64 -27.36 -6.25
C THR A 481 24.31 -28.02 -6.61
N LEU A 482 24.27 -28.75 -7.72
CA LEU A 482 23.12 -29.60 -8.02
C LEU A 482 23.04 -30.79 -7.04
N VAL A 483 21.83 -31.22 -6.71
CA VAL A 483 21.62 -32.42 -5.89
C VAL A 483 22.08 -33.64 -6.69
N GLY A 484 22.96 -34.45 -6.08
CA GLY A 484 23.50 -35.67 -6.67
C GLY A 484 24.76 -35.51 -7.52
N ASP A 485 25.23 -34.28 -7.76
CA ASP A 485 26.47 -33.99 -8.49
C ASP A 485 27.15 -32.73 -7.90
N LEU A 486 28.04 -32.95 -6.93
CA LEU A 486 28.68 -31.90 -6.13
C LEU A 486 29.73 -31.09 -6.90
N ASP A 487 30.13 -31.54 -8.09
CA ASP A 487 31.09 -30.79 -8.90
C ASP A 487 30.38 -29.71 -9.74
N LYS A 488 29.07 -29.87 -10.01
CA LYS A 488 28.26 -28.94 -10.78
C LYS A 488 27.74 -27.80 -9.92
N ALA A 489 28.43 -26.67 -9.96
CA ALA A 489 28.03 -25.46 -9.26
C ALA A 489 26.71 -24.90 -9.82
N ALA A 490 25.75 -24.68 -8.92
CA ALA A 490 24.44 -24.09 -9.20
C ALA A 490 24.40 -22.60 -8.79
N VAL A 491 25.12 -22.25 -7.72
CA VAL A 491 25.30 -20.87 -7.25
C VAL A 491 26.77 -20.69 -6.91
N PHE A 492 27.44 -19.78 -7.62
CA PHE A 492 28.88 -19.53 -7.45
C PHE A 492 29.23 -18.09 -7.85
N TYR A 493 30.38 -17.62 -7.37
CA TYR A 493 30.91 -16.35 -7.82
C TYR A 493 32.44 -16.25 -7.76
N TYR A 494 32.98 -15.32 -8.55
CA TYR A 494 34.33 -14.80 -8.40
C TYR A 494 34.24 -13.41 -7.78
N ASP A 495 34.97 -13.17 -6.69
CA ASP A 495 35.13 -11.82 -6.15
C ASP A 495 36.11 -11.00 -7.01
N VAL A 496 36.08 -9.68 -6.85
CA VAL A 496 37.01 -8.77 -7.54
C VAL A 496 38.46 -9.20 -7.32
N ASP A 497 39.28 -9.08 -8.37
CA ASP A 497 40.70 -9.44 -8.40
C ASP A 497 41.03 -10.94 -8.24
N THR A 498 40.04 -11.81 -8.07
CA THR A 498 40.24 -13.26 -8.02
C THR A 498 40.56 -13.84 -9.40
N GLU A 499 41.54 -14.75 -9.48
CA GLU A 499 41.94 -15.38 -10.73
C GLU A 499 40.80 -16.22 -11.33
N MET A 500 40.42 -15.91 -12.57
CA MET A 500 39.42 -16.66 -13.36
C MET A 500 40.10 -17.57 -14.39
N PRO A 501 39.37 -18.55 -14.97
CA PRO A 501 39.83 -19.33 -16.12
C PRO A 501 40.60 -18.51 -17.17
N GLY A 502 41.78 -18.99 -17.55
CA GLY A 502 42.66 -18.31 -18.51
C GLY A 502 43.69 -17.35 -17.90
N GLY A 503 43.71 -17.18 -16.57
CA GLY A 503 44.77 -16.46 -15.85
C GLY A 503 44.56 -14.95 -15.77
N PHE A 504 43.32 -14.49 -15.89
CA PHE A 504 42.95 -13.07 -15.75
C PHE A 504 42.14 -12.85 -14.48
N PRO A 505 42.39 -11.77 -13.72
CA PRO A 505 41.58 -11.46 -12.53
C PRO A 505 40.18 -10.98 -12.91
N ALA A 506 39.18 -11.28 -12.07
CA ALA A 506 37.82 -10.78 -12.20
C ALA A 506 37.79 -9.24 -12.08
N PRO A 507 37.32 -8.50 -13.11
CA PRO A 507 37.31 -7.03 -13.08
C PRO A 507 36.38 -6.43 -12.02
N ALA A 508 35.30 -7.15 -11.74
CA ALA A 508 34.35 -6.89 -10.66
C ALA A 508 33.68 -8.24 -10.35
N ARG A 509 32.85 -8.30 -9.31
CA ARG A 509 32.19 -9.53 -8.91
C ARG A 509 31.43 -10.18 -10.07
N ARG A 510 31.59 -11.49 -10.26
CA ARG A 510 30.95 -12.30 -11.32
C ARG A 510 30.16 -13.42 -10.68
N ILE A 511 28.83 -13.36 -10.78
CA ILE A 511 27.92 -14.30 -10.15
C ILE A 511 27.23 -15.16 -11.20
N GLY A 512 27.22 -16.47 -11.00
CA GLY A 512 26.46 -17.44 -11.79
C GLY A 512 25.31 -18.03 -11.00
N LEU A 513 24.09 -18.01 -11.57
CA LEU A 513 22.89 -18.62 -11.00
C LEU A 513 22.36 -19.74 -11.89
N PHE A 514 21.76 -20.75 -11.27
CA PHE A 514 21.18 -21.93 -11.94
C PHE A 514 19.90 -21.66 -12.73
N PHE A 515 19.40 -20.43 -12.76
CA PHE A 515 18.09 -20.15 -13.36
C PHE A 515 18.08 -20.45 -14.86
N ASP A 516 16.95 -20.94 -15.37
CA ASP A 516 16.58 -20.84 -16.78
C ASP A 516 15.52 -19.74 -17.00
N LYS A 517 15.11 -19.48 -18.25
CA LYS A 517 14.08 -18.46 -18.56
C LYS A 517 12.73 -18.64 -17.87
N TYR A 518 12.44 -19.80 -17.28
CA TYR A 518 11.19 -20.05 -16.56
C TYR A 518 11.40 -20.27 -15.06
N THR A 519 12.65 -20.27 -14.58
CA THR A 519 12.95 -20.54 -13.20
C THR A 519 12.51 -19.40 -12.28
N PRO A 520 12.75 -18.11 -12.58
CA PRO A 520 12.32 -17.01 -11.71
C PRO A 520 10.83 -17.07 -11.36
N LYS A 521 9.96 -17.38 -12.32
CA LYS A 521 8.52 -17.52 -12.06
C LYS A 521 8.13 -18.71 -11.20
N LYS A 522 8.99 -19.73 -11.08
CA LYS A 522 8.75 -20.96 -10.31
C LYS A 522 9.42 -20.97 -8.94
N LEU A 523 10.22 -19.95 -8.59
CA LEU A 523 10.92 -19.88 -7.31
C LEU A 523 9.92 -19.86 -6.15
N ASN A 524 10.10 -20.75 -5.17
CA ASN A 524 9.42 -20.67 -3.88
C ASN A 524 10.13 -19.62 -2.99
N ALA A 525 9.68 -19.44 -1.74
CA ALA A 525 10.27 -18.45 -0.82
C ALA A 525 11.80 -18.61 -0.68
N ASP A 526 12.29 -19.85 -0.54
CA ASP A 526 13.71 -20.13 -0.37
C ASP A 526 14.53 -19.81 -1.63
N GLY A 527 14.04 -20.18 -2.81
CA GLY A 527 14.69 -19.84 -4.08
C GLY A 527 14.74 -18.34 -4.35
N ARG A 528 13.75 -17.58 -3.85
CA ARG A 528 13.75 -16.12 -3.93
C ARG A 528 14.75 -15.50 -2.98
N ARG A 529 14.89 -16.03 -1.76
CA ARG A 529 15.95 -15.59 -0.83
C ARG A 529 17.35 -15.71 -1.45
N LEU A 530 17.61 -16.76 -2.25
CA LEU A 530 18.87 -16.87 -3.00
C LEU A 530 19.06 -15.79 -4.07
N LEU A 531 17.99 -15.39 -4.77
CA LEU A 531 18.05 -14.28 -5.73
C LEU A 531 18.36 -12.95 -5.02
N GLU A 532 17.71 -12.69 -3.88
CA GLU A 532 18.00 -11.49 -3.08
C GLU A 532 19.44 -11.50 -2.57
N ALA A 533 19.88 -12.63 -2.02
CA ALA A 533 21.24 -12.78 -1.55
C ALA A 533 22.26 -12.63 -2.70
N ALA A 534 21.91 -13.01 -3.93
CA ALA A 534 22.73 -12.77 -5.11
C ALA A 534 22.80 -11.28 -5.49
N PHE A 535 21.68 -10.53 -5.44
CA PHE A 535 21.69 -9.08 -5.62
C PHE A 535 22.58 -8.40 -4.61
N ASP A 536 22.40 -8.73 -3.33
CA ASP A 536 23.16 -8.11 -2.27
C ASP A 536 24.63 -8.50 -2.28
N THR A 537 24.94 -9.74 -2.65
CA THR A 537 26.31 -10.19 -2.87
C THR A 537 26.94 -9.45 -4.03
N ALA A 538 26.25 -9.29 -5.17
CA ALA A 538 26.79 -8.54 -6.32
C ALA A 538 27.10 -7.08 -5.96
N LEU A 539 26.24 -6.49 -5.14
CA LEU A 539 26.26 -5.09 -4.77
C LEU A 539 27.06 -4.77 -3.50
N GLY A 540 27.51 -5.80 -2.77
CA GLY A 540 28.13 -5.66 -1.46
C GLY A 540 27.22 -5.01 -0.41
N VAL A 541 25.90 -5.26 -0.46
CA VAL A 541 24.90 -4.62 0.43
C VAL A 541 24.58 -5.47 1.66
N ASN A 542 25.01 -6.74 1.77
CA ASN A 542 24.80 -7.53 3.01
C ASN A 542 25.81 -7.22 4.11
N GLY A 543 26.62 -6.19 3.91
CA GLY A 543 27.49 -5.70 4.95
C GLY A 543 28.16 -4.38 4.60
N LEU A 544 28.58 -3.69 5.64
CA LEU A 544 29.32 -2.44 5.59
C LEU A 544 30.72 -2.67 6.14
N LYS A 545 31.74 -2.33 5.35
CA LYS A 545 33.12 -2.24 5.83
C LYS A 545 33.53 -0.78 5.98
N ILE A 546 34.02 -0.41 7.16
CA ILE A 546 34.50 0.94 7.46
C ILE A 546 35.98 0.83 7.83
N TYR A 547 36.81 1.59 7.14
CA TYR A 547 38.25 1.64 7.40
C TYR A 547 38.65 3.00 7.95
N SER A 548 39.74 3.04 8.70
CA SER A 548 40.48 4.28 8.98
C SER A 548 41.12 4.80 7.70
N ASP A 549 40.81 6.04 7.34
CA ASP A 549 41.30 6.75 6.15
C ASP A 549 41.01 8.27 6.29
N ASN A 550 41.16 9.04 5.21
CA ASN A 550 40.97 10.49 5.22
C ASN A 550 39.48 10.92 5.20
N SER A 551 38.55 9.97 5.20
CA SER A 551 37.11 10.23 5.30
C SER A 551 36.63 10.38 6.74
N TRP A 552 37.48 10.07 7.72
CA TRP A 552 37.24 10.36 9.14
C TRP A 552 37.41 11.85 9.42
N LYS A 553 36.62 12.35 10.37
CA LYS A 553 36.79 13.69 10.92
C LYS A 553 37.69 13.65 12.14
N SER A 554 38.51 14.68 12.34
CA SER A 554 39.41 14.80 13.48
C SER A 554 39.48 16.23 14.05
N THR A 555 39.78 16.31 15.35
CA THR A 555 40.05 17.56 16.06
C THR A 555 41.06 17.31 17.19
N ASP A 556 41.76 18.38 17.58
CA ASP A 556 42.68 18.46 18.72
C ASP A 556 42.05 19.14 19.95
N GLN A 557 40.73 19.30 19.93
CA GLN A 557 39.93 19.89 21.01
C GLN A 557 38.76 19.00 21.38
N GLU A 558 38.51 18.86 22.68
CA GLU A 558 37.33 18.18 23.21
C GLU A 558 36.08 19.06 23.09
N TYR A 559 34.97 18.45 22.66
CA TYR A 559 33.66 19.08 22.63
C TYR A 559 32.66 18.25 23.46
N GLU A 560 31.75 18.89 24.18
CA GLU A 560 30.71 18.16 24.92
C GLU A 560 29.77 17.42 23.95
N GLY A 561 29.44 16.16 24.23
CA GLY A 561 28.57 15.33 23.38
C GLY A 561 29.21 14.86 22.06
N TRP A 562 30.51 15.08 21.86
CA TRP A 562 31.23 14.78 20.62
C TRP A 562 31.19 13.31 20.16
N SER A 563 30.69 12.36 20.93
CA SER A 563 30.59 10.95 20.54
C SER A 563 29.18 10.55 20.08
N ALA A 564 28.20 11.45 20.21
CA ALA A 564 26.79 11.18 19.94
C ALA A 564 26.39 11.46 18.47
N PRO A 565 25.36 10.78 17.92
CA PRO A 565 24.93 10.93 16.53
C PRO A 565 24.47 12.34 16.14
N GLU A 566 23.85 13.06 17.08
CA GLU A 566 23.30 14.41 16.90
C GLU A 566 24.34 15.54 16.93
N PHE A 567 25.60 15.23 17.26
CA PHE A 567 26.66 16.23 17.31
C PHE A 567 27.08 16.68 15.91
N ASP A 568 27.10 18.01 15.71
CA ASP A 568 27.54 18.66 14.47
C ASP A 568 29.08 18.77 14.43
N ASP A 569 29.70 18.01 13.54
CA ASP A 569 31.14 17.98 13.29
C ASP A 569 31.53 18.63 11.95
N SER A 570 30.67 19.48 11.38
CA SER A 570 30.89 20.16 10.09
C SER A 570 32.20 20.97 10.07
N ASP A 571 32.52 21.63 11.18
CA ASP A 571 33.74 22.42 11.37
C ASP A 571 35.01 21.58 11.64
N TRP A 572 34.88 20.25 11.83
CA TRP A 572 36.03 19.39 12.08
C TRP A 572 36.82 19.16 10.79
N ARG A 573 38.14 19.03 10.97
CA ARG A 573 39.07 18.69 9.87
C ARG A 573 38.88 17.24 9.45
N GLN A 574 39.41 16.90 8.27
CA GLN A 574 39.60 15.49 7.92
C GLN A 574 40.83 14.95 8.62
N ALA A 575 40.77 13.69 9.04
CA ALA A 575 41.92 12.98 9.56
C ALA A 575 43.01 12.89 8.49
N ALA A 576 44.26 13.09 8.89
CA ALA A 576 45.40 12.92 8.00
C ALA A 576 45.64 11.42 7.82
N ALA A 577 45.34 10.90 6.62
CA ALA A 577 45.63 9.53 6.23
C ALA A 577 46.14 9.47 4.77
N PRO A 578 47.20 8.69 4.47
CA PRO A 578 47.98 7.89 5.40
C PRO A 578 48.89 8.75 6.29
N TYR A 579 48.76 8.61 7.61
CA TYR A 579 49.65 9.23 8.58
C TYR A 579 50.95 8.42 8.68
N PRO A 580 52.14 9.06 8.64
CA PRO A 580 53.40 8.32 8.57
C PRO A 580 53.68 7.50 9.83
N ASN A 581 53.84 6.17 9.66
CA ASN A 581 54.39 5.30 10.69
C ASN A 581 55.82 4.88 10.30
N ARG A 582 56.84 5.52 10.90
CA ARG A 582 58.26 5.26 10.58
C ARG A 582 58.87 4.07 11.35
N LYS A 583 58.07 3.24 12.04
CA LYS A 583 58.49 1.91 12.55
C LYS A 583 57.77 0.77 11.80
N PRO A 584 58.13 0.45 10.54
CA PRO A 584 57.47 -0.61 9.78
C PRO A 584 57.93 -2.03 10.16
N ALA A 585 58.86 -2.19 11.11
CA ALA A 585 59.66 -3.41 11.24
C ALA A 585 59.05 -4.51 12.13
N ASN A 586 57.98 -4.24 12.88
CA ASN A 586 57.35 -5.25 13.74
C ASN A 586 55.94 -5.54 13.23
N HIS A 587 55.72 -6.76 12.75
CA HIS A 587 54.48 -7.26 12.12
C HIS A 587 53.26 -7.35 13.07
N TRP A 588 53.28 -6.71 14.24
CA TRP A 588 52.29 -6.91 15.31
C TRP A 588 51.09 -5.94 15.28
N PHE A 589 51.13 -4.88 14.48
CA PHE A 589 50.10 -3.80 14.50
C PHE A 589 49.54 -3.46 13.11
N ARG A 590 49.32 -4.50 12.29
CA ARG A 590 48.52 -4.42 11.06
C ARG A 590 47.33 -5.36 11.22
N ILE A 591 46.15 -4.90 10.84
CA ILE A 591 45.00 -5.80 10.65
C ILE A 591 45.30 -6.62 9.39
N PRO A 592 45.46 -7.95 9.45
CA PRO A 592 45.83 -8.75 8.28
C PRO A 592 44.80 -8.62 7.15
N GLY A 593 45.24 -8.35 5.92
CA GLY A 593 44.33 -8.24 4.76
C GLY A 593 43.48 -6.96 4.70
N THR A 594 43.72 -5.98 5.57
CA THR A 594 42.93 -4.73 5.63
C THR A 594 43.32 -3.70 4.56
N ASN A 595 42.36 -2.82 4.23
CA ASN A 595 42.59 -1.56 3.52
C ASN A 595 42.76 -0.34 4.46
N ALA A 596 42.68 -0.54 5.77
CA ALA A 596 42.85 0.51 6.78
C ALA A 596 44.21 1.22 6.68
N GLN A 597 44.19 2.54 6.76
CA GLN A 597 45.35 3.42 6.76
C GLN A 597 45.58 3.95 8.18
N TYR A 598 46.85 4.08 8.56
CA TYR A 598 47.19 4.84 9.77
C TYR A 598 46.64 6.27 9.64
N MET A 599 45.99 6.76 10.68
CA MET A 599 45.43 8.11 10.71
C MET A 599 45.81 8.85 12.01
N TRP A 600 45.92 10.17 11.92
CA TRP A 600 46.00 11.08 13.07
C TRP A 600 45.43 12.47 12.74
N ASP A 601 45.29 13.37 13.72
CA ASP A 601 45.01 14.78 13.43
C ASP A 601 46.29 15.55 13.12
N PHE A 602 46.22 16.49 12.17
CA PHE A 602 47.38 17.30 11.79
C PHE A 602 46.97 18.76 11.56
N PRO A 603 46.92 19.59 12.61
CA PRO A 603 46.53 21.00 12.50
C PRO A 603 47.66 21.90 11.95
N GLY A 604 48.88 21.39 11.81
CA GLY A 604 50.06 22.16 11.40
C GLY A 604 50.26 22.29 9.88
N GLY A 605 51.01 23.30 9.46
CA GLY A 605 51.55 23.40 8.09
C GLY A 605 52.97 22.84 8.01
N GLY A 606 53.20 21.80 7.19
CA GLY A 606 54.53 21.19 7.03
C GLY A 606 54.48 19.72 6.61
N GLU A 607 55.63 19.03 6.67
CA GLU A 607 55.72 17.59 6.42
C GLU A 607 55.16 16.82 7.63
N MET A 608 54.27 15.86 7.40
CA MET A 608 53.82 14.93 8.43
C MET A 608 54.98 13.98 8.75
N THR A 609 55.36 13.87 10.02
CA THR A 609 56.52 13.06 10.44
C THR A 609 56.15 11.85 11.29
N GLY A 610 54.90 11.81 11.77
CA GLY A 610 54.45 10.82 12.77
C GLY A 610 54.74 11.21 14.22
N TYR A 611 55.27 12.42 14.46
CA TYR A 611 55.71 12.93 15.77
C TYR A 611 55.18 14.34 16.09
N ASN A 612 54.45 14.94 15.15
CA ASN A 612 54.17 16.36 15.12
C ASN A 612 52.68 16.68 15.07
N GLY A 613 51.85 15.71 15.45
CA GLY A 613 50.44 15.84 15.74
C GLY A 613 50.21 16.27 17.18
N PRO A 614 48.93 16.50 17.52
CA PRO A 614 48.52 16.85 18.87
C PRO A 614 48.68 15.66 19.83
N ALA A 615 48.79 15.95 21.13
CA ALA A 615 48.84 14.90 22.16
C ALA A 615 47.53 14.13 22.22
N ASP A 616 46.42 14.85 22.18
CA ASP A 616 45.08 14.32 22.31
C ASP A 616 44.34 14.57 21.00
N VAL A 617 43.57 13.57 20.57
CA VAL A 617 42.81 13.60 19.32
C VAL A 617 41.44 12.96 19.51
N TRP A 618 40.46 13.53 18.83
CA TRP A 618 39.11 12.98 18.74
C TRP A 618 38.78 12.70 17.29
N PHE A 619 38.43 11.46 16.97
CA PHE A 619 37.99 11.03 15.65
C PHE A 619 36.49 10.74 15.64
N ARG A 620 35.82 11.13 14.56
CA ARG A 620 34.42 10.77 14.29
C ARG A 620 34.25 10.22 12.87
N LYS A 621 33.43 9.19 12.75
CA LYS A 621 32.95 8.65 11.48
C LYS A 621 31.46 8.40 11.56
N SER A 622 30.69 9.16 10.79
CA SER A 622 29.26 8.92 10.59
C SER A 622 29.04 7.92 9.45
N PHE A 623 28.02 7.08 9.58
CA PHE A 623 27.54 6.18 8.54
C PHE A 623 26.04 5.91 8.72
N GLU A 624 25.37 5.46 7.65
CA GLU A 624 23.95 5.10 7.68
C GLU A 624 23.80 3.57 7.70
N LEU A 625 22.90 3.07 8.56
CA LEU A 625 22.51 1.67 8.60
C LEU A 625 21.11 1.50 8.00
N PRO A 626 20.96 0.75 6.89
CA PRO A 626 19.69 0.67 6.17
C PRO A 626 18.64 -0.22 6.86
N VAL A 627 19.08 -1.12 7.74
CA VAL A 627 18.25 -2.13 8.40
C VAL A 627 18.10 -1.86 9.89
N ALA A 628 17.04 -2.41 10.49
CA ALA A 628 16.91 -2.42 11.94
C ALA A 628 17.97 -3.34 12.58
N PRO A 629 18.40 -3.09 13.83
CA PRO A 629 19.38 -3.94 14.53
C PRO A 629 18.97 -5.42 14.60
N SER A 630 17.68 -5.73 14.55
CA SER A 630 17.15 -7.11 14.52
C SER A 630 17.49 -7.88 13.24
N ALA A 631 17.89 -7.21 12.16
CA ALA A 631 18.30 -7.84 10.91
C ALA A 631 19.83 -8.02 10.80
N LEU A 632 20.61 -7.48 11.74
CA LEU A 632 22.06 -7.64 11.76
C LEU A 632 22.44 -9.07 12.15
N THR A 633 23.34 -9.69 11.38
CA THR A 633 23.86 -11.03 11.64
C THR A 633 25.17 -10.97 12.43
N SER A 634 25.99 -9.97 12.16
CA SER A 634 27.24 -9.73 12.87
C SER A 634 27.61 -8.24 12.83
N ALA A 635 28.32 -7.73 13.84
CA ALA A 635 28.93 -6.41 13.75
C ALA A 635 30.17 -6.35 14.64
N ALA A 636 31.36 -6.35 14.04
CA ALA A 636 32.63 -6.37 14.75
C ALA A 636 33.53 -5.21 14.32
N VAL A 637 34.22 -4.64 15.30
CA VAL A 637 35.27 -3.64 15.10
C VAL A 637 36.60 -4.22 15.54
N THR A 638 37.64 -4.05 14.74
CA THR A 638 39.03 -4.25 15.14
C THR A 638 39.76 -2.91 15.11
N LEU A 639 40.35 -2.52 16.24
CA LEU A 639 41.09 -1.26 16.35
C LEU A 639 42.38 -1.39 17.16
N ALA A 640 43.31 -0.48 16.89
CA ALA A 640 44.49 -0.22 17.69
C ALA A 640 44.85 1.27 17.59
N VAL A 641 45.15 1.88 18.73
CA VAL A 641 45.53 3.29 18.84
C VAL A 641 46.79 3.35 19.71
N ASP A 642 47.70 4.25 19.38
CA ASP A 642 48.93 4.43 20.16
C ASP A 642 48.63 4.91 21.59
N ASP A 643 49.38 4.36 22.55
CA ASP A 643 49.33 4.65 23.99
C ASP A 643 47.98 4.45 24.71
N VAL A 644 47.03 5.37 24.54
CA VAL A 644 45.76 5.41 25.28
C VAL A 644 44.60 5.71 24.35
N TYR A 645 43.48 5.00 24.52
CA TYR A 645 42.24 5.33 23.81
C TYR A 645 40.97 4.95 24.54
N ASP A 646 39.89 5.65 24.18
CA ASP A 646 38.50 5.26 24.43
C ASP A 646 37.73 5.16 23.11
N PHE A 647 36.93 4.12 22.96
CA PHE A 647 36.08 3.89 21.80
C PHE A 647 34.59 3.92 22.17
N TYR A 648 33.82 4.65 21.37
CA TYR A 648 32.39 4.89 21.54
C TYR A 648 31.63 4.56 20.25
N VAL A 649 30.39 4.11 20.41
CA VAL A 649 29.41 3.95 19.32
C VAL A 649 28.13 4.64 19.75
N ASN A 650 27.62 5.59 18.95
CA ASN A 650 26.41 6.35 19.24
C ASN A 650 26.37 6.95 20.66
N GLY A 651 27.46 7.56 21.09
CA GLY A 651 27.60 8.15 22.42
C GLY A 651 27.74 7.15 23.58
N LYS A 652 27.65 5.84 23.32
CA LYS A 652 27.82 4.77 24.31
C LYS A 652 29.26 4.30 24.33
N PHE A 653 29.85 4.23 25.51
CA PHE A 653 31.21 3.69 25.71
C PHE A 653 31.25 2.19 25.41
N VAL A 654 32.27 1.74 24.68
CA VAL A 654 32.44 0.33 24.28
C VAL A 654 33.68 -0.28 24.92
N VAL A 655 34.85 0.30 24.70
CA VAL A 655 36.13 -0.24 25.20
C VAL A 655 37.16 0.86 25.35
N SER A 656 38.13 0.65 26.24
CA SER A 656 39.25 1.56 26.47
C SER A 656 40.56 0.79 26.66
N ASN A 657 41.68 1.44 26.39
CA ASN A 657 43.01 0.96 26.77
C ASN A 657 43.77 2.07 27.54
N TRP A 658 44.00 1.84 28.83
CA TRP A 658 44.67 2.81 29.74
C TRP A 658 45.88 2.21 30.47
N ASP A 659 46.29 0.97 30.17
CA ASP A 659 47.30 0.24 30.91
C ASP A 659 48.66 0.18 30.20
N SER A 660 49.50 1.21 30.39
CA SER A 660 50.99 1.21 30.30
C SER A 660 51.62 0.84 28.91
N PRO A 661 52.81 1.36 28.52
CA PRO A 661 53.27 1.43 27.12
C PRO A 661 53.76 0.10 26.48
N ALA A 662 53.22 -1.04 26.91
CA ALA A 662 53.61 -2.39 26.50
C ALA A 662 52.49 -3.24 25.88
N HIS A 663 51.26 -2.73 25.75
CA HIS A 663 50.12 -3.49 25.25
C HIS A 663 49.35 -2.78 24.12
N ASN A 664 50.01 -2.47 23.01
CA ASN A 664 49.37 -1.97 21.77
C ASN A 664 48.67 -3.10 20.98
N GLY A 665 47.99 -4.05 21.63
CA GLY A 665 47.36 -5.18 20.93
C GLY A 665 46.16 -4.76 20.07
N LEU A 666 45.96 -5.40 18.92
CA LEU A 666 44.70 -5.31 18.19
C LEU A 666 43.58 -5.81 19.10
N VAL A 667 42.54 -4.98 19.28
CA VAL A 667 41.35 -5.35 20.04
C VAL A 667 40.20 -5.51 19.06
N THR A 668 39.51 -6.65 19.12
CA THR A 668 38.26 -6.88 18.39
C THR A 668 37.08 -6.85 19.37
N VAL A 669 36.08 -6.02 19.08
CA VAL A 669 34.87 -5.85 19.90
C VAL A 669 33.62 -6.04 19.06
N ASP A 670 32.60 -6.69 19.65
CA ASP A 670 31.25 -6.74 19.09
C ASP A 670 30.55 -5.40 19.37
N ILE A 671 30.09 -4.75 18.30
CA ILE A 671 29.39 -3.47 18.36
C ILE A 671 27.90 -3.59 18.06
N LEU A 672 27.39 -4.78 17.75
CA LEU A 672 25.97 -5.01 17.40
C LEU A 672 25.00 -4.41 18.43
N PRO A 673 25.22 -4.53 19.76
CA PRO A 673 24.30 -3.99 20.76
C PRO A 673 24.17 -2.45 20.78
N TYR A 674 25.07 -1.73 20.10
CA TYR A 674 25.15 -0.27 20.14
C TYR A 674 24.60 0.40 18.87
N LEU A 675 24.28 -0.37 17.83
CA LEU A 675 23.81 0.11 16.53
C LEU A 675 22.30 0.37 16.53
N GLU A 676 21.88 1.33 15.70
CA GLU A 676 20.49 1.73 15.51
C GLU A 676 20.16 1.85 14.01
N LYS A 677 18.88 1.78 13.62
CA LYS A 677 18.50 2.02 12.20
C LYS A 677 18.75 3.48 11.84
N GLY A 678 19.30 3.76 10.66
CA GLY A 678 19.61 5.12 10.20
C GLY A 678 21.00 5.58 10.63
N ARG A 679 21.14 6.84 11.05
CA ARG A 679 22.44 7.46 11.32
C ARG A 679 23.13 6.86 12.54
N ASN A 680 24.36 6.40 12.35
CA ASN A 680 25.25 5.90 13.40
C ASN A 680 26.60 6.64 13.38
N VAL A 681 27.28 6.67 14.52
CA VAL A 681 28.59 7.29 14.69
C VAL A 681 29.56 6.36 15.43
N LEU A 682 30.76 6.22 14.86
CA LEU A 682 31.94 5.63 15.48
C LEU A 682 32.84 6.77 15.96
N ALA A 683 33.27 6.71 17.22
CA ALA A 683 33.99 7.80 17.87
C ALA A 683 35.18 7.26 18.66
N ILE A 684 36.37 7.84 18.44
CA ILE A 684 37.62 7.41 19.11
C ILE A 684 38.28 8.63 19.75
N TYR A 685 38.54 8.56 21.04
CA TYR A 685 39.50 9.45 21.71
C TYR A 685 40.85 8.74 21.76
N GLY A 686 41.91 9.38 21.31
CA GLY A 686 43.29 8.87 21.38
C GLY A 686 44.21 9.86 22.08
N SER A 687 45.18 9.37 22.85
CA SER A 687 46.16 10.20 23.56
C SER A 687 47.57 9.60 23.50
N ASP A 688 48.51 10.35 22.93
CA ASP A 688 49.96 10.08 22.92
C ASP A 688 50.58 10.50 24.27
N ALA A 689 50.35 9.67 25.28
CA ALA A 689 50.73 9.94 26.66
C ALA A 689 52.25 10.02 26.87
N TYR A 690 53.06 9.35 26.04
CA TYR A 690 54.52 9.29 26.19
C TYR A 690 55.30 10.15 25.19
N ARG A 691 54.61 10.91 24.32
CA ARG A 691 55.19 11.81 23.31
C ARG A 691 56.11 11.06 22.33
N GLY A 692 55.51 10.13 21.60
CA GLY A 692 56.12 9.15 20.70
C GLY A 692 55.62 9.22 19.26
N TYR A 693 55.43 8.05 18.64
CA TYR A 693 54.87 7.96 17.28
C TYR A 693 53.37 7.78 17.37
N GLU A 694 52.61 8.80 17.02
CA GLU A 694 51.16 8.80 17.15
C GLU A 694 50.47 8.16 15.92
N TRP A 695 49.49 7.29 16.16
CA TRP A 695 48.70 6.65 15.10
C TRP A 695 47.42 6.00 15.66
N ALA A 696 46.39 5.94 14.83
CA ALA A 696 45.22 5.09 15.01
C ALA A 696 45.02 4.21 13.78
N LEU A 697 44.56 2.98 13.99
CA LEU A 697 44.15 2.03 12.97
C LEU A 697 42.81 1.40 13.38
N PHE A 698 41.89 1.35 12.43
CA PHE A 698 40.49 0.96 12.65
C PHE A 698 39.93 0.23 11.42
N GLU A 699 39.19 -0.85 11.67
CA GLU A 699 38.33 -1.54 10.72
C GLU A 699 37.02 -1.96 11.42
N ALA A 700 35.87 -1.71 10.80
CA ALA A 700 34.59 -2.32 11.18
C ALA A 700 34.07 -3.19 10.04
N THR A 701 33.47 -4.32 10.37
CA THR A 701 32.64 -5.13 9.48
C THR A 701 31.28 -5.31 10.15
N ILE A 702 30.23 -4.84 9.51
CA ILE A 702 28.83 -4.95 9.95
C ILE A 702 28.10 -5.75 8.89
N GLU A 703 27.40 -6.81 9.24
CA GLU A 703 26.71 -7.70 8.31
C GLU A 703 25.24 -7.83 8.71
N TRP A 704 24.37 -8.03 7.73
CA TRP A 704 22.95 -8.23 7.95
C TRP A 704 22.36 -9.25 6.99
N GLU A 705 21.24 -9.82 7.41
CA GLU A 705 20.41 -10.66 6.57
C GLU A 705 20.00 -9.88 5.31
N PRO A 706 19.97 -10.54 4.13
CA PRO A 706 19.48 -9.93 2.91
C PRO A 706 18.14 -9.24 3.16
N VAL A 707 17.98 -8.02 2.65
CA VAL A 707 16.73 -7.28 2.79
C VAL A 707 15.64 -8.08 2.07
N ASN A 708 14.81 -8.79 2.85
CA ASN A 708 13.64 -9.48 2.33
C ASN A 708 12.59 -8.41 2.01
N ILE A 709 12.58 -7.94 0.77
CA ILE A 709 11.47 -7.16 0.26
C ILE A 709 10.35 -8.18 0.02
N PRO A 710 9.10 -7.98 0.48
CA PRO A 710 8.00 -8.84 0.06
C PRO A 710 7.87 -8.80 -1.47
N ASP A 711 7.57 -9.93 -2.12
CA ASP A 711 7.48 -10.00 -3.59
C ASP A 711 6.43 -9.08 -4.18
N ARG A 712 5.44 -8.75 -3.36
CA ARG A 712 4.14 -8.25 -3.73
C ARG A 712 3.62 -7.42 -2.56
N GLU A 713 2.72 -6.51 -2.86
CA GLU A 713 2.06 -5.64 -1.89
C GLU A 713 0.82 -6.33 -1.30
N TRP A 714 0.25 -7.29 -2.05
CA TRP A 714 -0.96 -8.01 -1.68
C TRP A 714 -0.92 -9.49 -2.04
N THR A 715 -1.51 -10.29 -1.16
CA THR A 715 -1.97 -11.66 -1.47
C THR A 715 -3.47 -11.76 -1.20
N PHE A 716 -4.24 -11.98 -2.27
CA PHE A 716 -5.67 -12.27 -2.21
C PHE A 716 -5.87 -13.78 -2.19
N MET A 717 -6.57 -14.26 -1.17
CA MET A 717 -6.92 -15.66 -0.95
C MET A 717 -8.42 -15.82 -1.17
N VAL A 718 -8.84 -16.58 -2.18
CA VAL A 718 -10.25 -16.83 -2.46
C VAL A 718 -10.56 -18.31 -2.24
N TYR A 719 -11.51 -18.57 -1.35
CA TYR A 719 -11.91 -19.92 -0.94
C TYR A 719 -13.29 -20.23 -1.51
N LEU A 720 -13.31 -20.91 -2.66
CA LEU A 720 -14.49 -21.21 -3.46
C LEU A 720 -14.99 -22.63 -3.15
N ASN A 721 -16.02 -22.75 -2.32
CA ASN A 721 -16.63 -24.04 -2.00
C ASN A 721 -17.81 -24.34 -2.94
N GLY A 722 -17.49 -24.93 -4.09
CA GLY A 722 -18.44 -25.28 -5.15
C GLY A 722 -18.99 -26.70 -5.03
N ASP A 723 -18.70 -27.43 -3.95
CA ASP A 723 -19.24 -28.77 -3.70
C ASP A 723 -20.70 -28.73 -3.24
N ASN A 724 -21.55 -28.17 -4.10
CA ASN A 724 -22.98 -27.98 -3.97
C ASN A 724 -23.54 -27.55 -5.34
N GLU A 725 -24.79 -27.09 -5.42
CA GLU A 725 -25.40 -26.65 -6.67
C GLU A 725 -24.72 -25.46 -7.37
N ASN A 726 -23.76 -24.77 -6.73
CA ASN A 726 -23.07 -23.59 -7.28
C ASN A 726 -21.78 -23.86 -8.04
N GLU A 727 -21.36 -25.12 -8.21
CA GLU A 727 -20.10 -25.47 -8.88
C GLU A 727 -19.86 -24.65 -10.17
N THR A 728 -20.91 -24.52 -11.00
CA THR A 728 -20.83 -23.76 -12.26
C THR A 728 -20.66 -22.26 -12.06
N HIS A 729 -21.28 -21.67 -11.03
CA HIS A 729 -21.14 -20.24 -10.72
C HIS A 729 -19.72 -19.92 -10.26
N MET A 730 -19.15 -20.73 -9.36
CA MET A 730 -17.78 -20.50 -8.87
C MET A 730 -16.69 -20.73 -9.92
N LEU A 731 -16.93 -21.63 -10.88
CA LEU A 731 -16.05 -21.74 -12.05
C LEU A 731 -16.12 -20.49 -12.93
N ASN A 732 -17.28 -19.84 -13.04
CA ASN A 732 -17.38 -18.55 -13.72
C ASN A 732 -16.66 -17.45 -12.92
N ASP A 733 -16.76 -17.41 -11.59
CA ASP A 733 -16.01 -16.45 -10.75
C ASP A 733 -14.50 -16.59 -10.96
N LEU A 734 -13.98 -17.82 -11.07
CA LEU A 734 -12.58 -18.04 -11.39
C LEU A 734 -12.20 -17.48 -12.78
N GLN A 735 -13.08 -17.59 -13.78
CA GLN A 735 -12.87 -16.98 -15.10
C GLN A 735 -12.96 -15.45 -15.06
N GLU A 736 -13.85 -14.91 -14.23
CA GLU A 736 -13.95 -13.47 -13.99
C GLU A 736 -12.67 -12.93 -13.34
N MET A 737 -12.06 -13.69 -12.43
CA MET A 737 -10.75 -13.38 -11.85
C MET A 737 -9.63 -13.38 -12.91
N GLU A 738 -9.60 -14.36 -13.81
CA GLU A 738 -8.63 -14.41 -14.93
C GLU A 738 -8.77 -13.18 -15.85
N TYR A 739 -10.01 -12.84 -16.20
CA TYR A 739 -10.32 -11.70 -17.08
C TYR A 739 -10.07 -10.35 -16.39
N GLY A 740 -10.46 -10.22 -15.12
CA GLY A 740 -10.22 -9.04 -14.31
C GLY A 740 -8.73 -8.77 -14.11
N LEU A 741 -7.93 -9.81 -13.85
CA LEU A 741 -6.47 -9.68 -13.75
C LEU A 741 -5.84 -9.31 -15.09
N PHE A 742 -6.36 -9.82 -16.21
CA PHE A 742 -5.96 -9.38 -17.54
C PHE A 742 -6.20 -7.89 -17.74
N LYS A 743 -7.38 -7.38 -17.37
CA LYS A 743 -7.72 -5.97 -17.49
C LYS A 743 -6.88 -5.08 -16.57
N ALA A 744 -6.64 -5.51 -15.34
CA ALA A 744 -5.75 -4.83 -14.41
C ALA A 744 -4.34 -4.68 -15.01
N MET A 745 -3.85 -5.73 -15.71
CA MET A 745 -2.55 -5.73 -16.38
C MET A 745 -2.48 -4.77 -17.58
N GLU A 746 -3.61 -4.45 -18.22
CA GLU A 746 -3.64 -3.42 -19.28
C GLU A 746 -3.38 -2.01 -18.71
N THR A 747 -3.78 -1.77 -17.46
CA THR A 747 -3.61 -0.48 -16.76
C THR A 747 -2.27 -0.40 -16.03
N ASP A 748 -1.91 -1.46 -15.30
CA ASP A 748 -0.63 -1.62 -14.61
C ASP A 748 0.04 -2.92 -15.08
N PRO A 749 0.96 -2.85 -16.06
CA PRO A 749 1.65 -4.02 -16.58
C PRO A 749 2.39 -4.86 -15.53
N ASP A 750 2.69 -4.28 -14.37
CA ASP A 750 3.42 -4.93 -13.28
C ASP A 750 2.47 -5.48 -12.18
N VAL A 751 1.15 -5.40 -12.35
CA VAL A 751 0.16 -5.80 -11.32
C VAL A 751 0.33 -7.25 -10.85
N ILE A 752 0.66 -8.15 -11.76
CA ILE A 752 0.90 -9.59 -11.49
C ILE A 752 2.16 -9.84 -10.66
N HIS A 753 3.02 -8.83 -10.52
CA HIS A 753 4.17 -8.81 -9.62
C HIS A 753 3.79 -8.25 -8.25
N LYS A 754 2.92 -7.25 -8.21
CA LYS A 754 2.44 -6.60 -6.97
C LYS A 754 1.32 -7.36 -6.25
N LEU A 755 0.61 -8.25 -6.95
CA LEU A 755 -0.51 -9.03 -6.43
C LEU A 755 -0.29 -10.53 -6.68
N ALA A 756 -0.58 -11.37 -5.69
CA ALA A 756 -0.88 -12.78 -5.89
C ALA A 756 -2.36 -13.01 -5.65
N LEU A 757 -3.04 -13.69 -6.58
CA LEU A 757 -4.41 -14.12 -6.43
C LEU A 757 -4.43 -15.65 -6.39
N VAL A 758 -4.62 -16.19 -5.20
CA VAL A 758 -4.56 -17.63 -4.89
C VAL A 758 -5.97 -18.11 -4.62
N VAL A 759 -6.41 -19.13 -5.35
CA VAL A 759 -7.77 -19.67 -5.25
C VAL A 759 -7.69 -21.13 -4.82
N GLN A 760 -8.40 -21.53 -3.77
CA GLN A 760 -8.71 -22.94 -3.51
C GLN A 760 -10.16 -23.19 -3.92
N PHE A 761 -10.34 -24.07 -4.90
CA PHE A 761 -11.64 -24.46 -5.43
C PHE A 761 -11.88 -25.94 -5.14
N ASP A 762 -13.13 -26.26 -4.81
CA ASP A 762 -13.63 -27.61 -4.60
C ASP A 762 -15.00 -27.75 -5.27
N GLY A 763 -15.29 -28.87 -5.93
CA GLY A 763 -16.55 -29.05 -6.68
C GLY A 763 -17.19 -30.41 -6.43
N ARG A 764 -18.32 -30.73 -7.07
CA ARG A 764 -19.08 -31.97 -6.76
C ARG A 764 -18.49 -33.31 -7.19
N GLY A 765 -17.37 -33.33 -7.90
CA GLY A 765 -16.77 -34.56 -8.43
C GLY A 765 -15.58 -35.01 -7.60
N GLY A 766 -15.65 -36.20 -6.98
CA GLY A 766 -14.57 -36.68 -6.10
C GLY A 766 -13.14 -36.58 -6.69
N ASP A 767 -12.20 -36.08 -5.89
CA ASP A 767 -10.79 -35.76 -6.20
C ASP A 767 -10.58 -34.50 -7.07
N ASN A 768 -11.40 -33.46 -6.92
CA ASN A 768 -11.31 -32.24 -7.72
C ASN A 768 -10.92 -30.96 -6.93
N SER A 769 -10.56 -31.06 -5.65
CA SER A 769 -10.09 -29.89 -4.93
C SER A 769 -8.71 -29.47 -5.46
N VAL A 770 -8.59 -28.21 -5.87
CA VAL A 770 -7.39 -27.69 -6.55
C VAL A 770 -7.05 -26.30 -6.03
N ARG A 771 -5.75 -26.00 -5.91
CA ARG A 771 -5.26 -24.63 -5.76
C ARG A 771 -4.75 -24.07 -7.08
N TYR A 772 -5.24 -22.88 -7.41
CA TYR A 772 -4.83 -22.10 -8.55
C TYR A 772 -4.04 -20.85 -8.13
N LEU A 773 -3.02 -20.50 -8.89
CA LEU A 773 -2.52 -19.13 -8.99
C LEU A 773 -3.13 -18.52 -10.25
N VAL A 774 -4.01 -17.54 -10.08
CA VAL A 774 -4.77 -16.96 -11.19
C VAL A 774 -3.82 -16.34 -12.21
N GLN A 775 -4.06 -16.61 -13.48
CA GLN A 775 -3.31 -16.04 -14.60
C GLN A 775 -4.22 -15.14 -15.44
N PRO A 776 -3.70 -14.04 -16.01
CA PRO A 776 -4.49 -13.17 -16.86
C PRO A 776 -4.90 -13.88 -18.15
N ASP A 777 -6.20 -13.89 -18.46
CA ASP A 777 -6.75 -14.39 -19.73
C ASP A 777 -7.68 -13.35 -20.39
N PRO A 778 -7.41 -12.92 -21.64
CA PRO A 778 -8.31 -12.03 -22.39
C PRO A 778 -9.62 -12.70 -22.88
N SER A 779 -9.83 -13.99 -22.60
CA SER A 779 -10.92 -14.80 -23.18
C SER A 779 -12.04 -15.07 -22.15
N PRO A 780 -12.97 -14.13 -21.93
CA PRO A 780 -14.06 -14.34 -20.97
C PRO A 780 -14.94 -15.53 -21.40
N GLY A 781 -15.27 -16.42 -20.45
CA GLY A 781 -16.05 -17.63 -20.73
C GLY A 781 -15.26 -18.79 -21.36
N GLY A 782 -13.92 -18.75 -21.29
CA GLY A 782 -12.99 -19.75 -21.84
C GLY A 782 -12.81 -21.00 -20.97
N GLU A 783 -11.76 -21.77 -21.24
CA GLU A 783 -11.28 -22.81 -20.31
C GLU A 783 -10.42 -22.15 -19.23
N ILE A 784 -10.42 -22.67 -17.99
CA ILE A 784 -9.52 -22.18 -16.94
C ILE A 784 -8.06 -22.37 -17.39
N VAL A 785 -7.31 -21.27 -17.48
CA VAL A 785 -5.89 -21.27 -17.88
C VAL A 785 -4.93 -21.05 -16.70
N SER A 786 -5.48 -20.73 -15.53
CA SER A 786 -4.75 -20.48 -14.30
C SER A 786 -3.82 -21.63 -13.92
N GLU A 787 -2.67 -21.27 -13.34
CA GLU A 787 -1.65 -22.25 -12.99
C GLU A 787 -2.14 -23.11 -11.83
N VAL A 788 -2.20 -24.43 -12.03
CA VAL A 788 -2.43 -25.37 -10.95
C VAL A 788 -1.16 -25.50 -10.10
N ILE A 789 -1.22 -24.97 -8.88
CA ILE A 789 -0.08 -24.91 -7.96
C ILE A 789 -0.09 -26.03 -6.91
N ASP A 790 -1.24 -26.66 -6.68
CA ASP A 790 -1.36 -27.88 -5.88
C ASP A 790 -2.45 -28.80 -6.46
N PRO A 791 -2.10 -29.72 -7.38
CA PRO A 791 -3.05 -30.61 -8.04
C PRO A 791 -3.42 -31.86 -7.22
N TYR A 792 -2.84 -32.06 -6.03
CA TYR A 792 -2.95 -33.33 -5.28
C TYR A 792 -3.62 -33.18 -3.91
N LEU A 793 -4.52 -32.21 -3.75
CA LEU A 793 -5.28 -32.06 -2.50
C LEU A 793 -6.22 -33.26 -2.27
N GLY A 794 -6.65 -33.94 -3.35
CA GLY A 794 -7.71 -34.94 -3.28
C GLY A 794 -9.03 -34.26 -2.93
N GLU A 795 -10.02 -35.02 -2.46
CA GLU A 795 -11.22 -34.45 -1.84
C GLU A 795 -10.89 -33.83 -0.48
N VAL A 796 -11.18 -32.54 -0.27
CA VAL A 796 -11.02 -31.88 1.02
C VAL A 796 -12.36 -31.36 1.53
N ASN A 797 -12.63 -31.54 2.82
CA ASN A 797 -13.83 -30.98 3.44
C ASN A 797 -13.68 -29.46 3.62
N MET A 798 -14.32 -28.69 2.75
CA MET A 798 -14.32 -27.22 2.75
C MET A 798 -15.19 -26.62 3.85
N GLY A 799 -16.05 -27.42 4.48
CA GLY A 799 -16.81 -27.08 5.70
C GLY A 799 -15.97 -27.10 6.98
N HIS A 800 -14.77 -27.69 6.97
CA HIS A 800 -13.96 -27.88 8.17
C HIS A 800 -12.92 -26.76 8.39
N PRO A 801 -12.78 -26.18 9.60
CA PRO A 801 -11.91 -25.01 9.86
C PRO A 801 -10.42 -25.32 9.66
N GLN A 802 -9.99 -26.57 9.87
CA GLN A 802 -8.60 -26.96 9.59
C GLN A 802 -8.25 -26.82 8.10
N THR A 803 -9.18 -27.08 7.19
CA THR A 803 -8.95 -26.96 5.75
C THR A 803 -8.72 -25.51 5.36
N LEU A 804 -9.52 -24.58 5.91
CA LEU A 804 -9.33 -23.14 5.73
C LEU A 804 -7.99 -22.67 6.33
N LYS A 805 -7.65 -23.14 7.53
CA LYS A 805 -6.36 -22.84 8.19
C LYS A 805 -5.16 -23.26 7.34
N ASP A 806 -5.21 -24.45 6.76
CA ASP A 806 -4.14 -24.98 5.91
C ASP A 806 -4.01 -24.17 4.61
N PHE A 807 -5.12 -23.69 4.04
CA PHE A 807 -5.13 -22.80 2.89
C PHE A 807 -4.50 -21.43 3.19
N ILE A 808 -4.89 -20.79 4.31
CA ILE A 808 -4.33 -19.49 4.71
C ILE A 808 -2.81 -19.62 4.93
N ARG A 809 -2.38 -20.63 5.69
CA ARG A 809 -0.95 -20.86 5.98
C ARG A 809 -0.15 -21.19 4.75
N PHE A 810 -0.71 -21.97 3.83
CA PHE A 810 -0.09 -22.22 2.53
C PHE A 810 0.13 -20.91 1.76
N SER A 811 -0.92 -20.09 1.68
CA SER A 811 -0.88 -18.84 0.93
C SER A 811 0.09 -17.82 1.54
N GLN A 812 0.04 -17.61 2.86
CA GLN A 812 0.98 -16.74 3.59
C GLN A 812 2.44 -17.20 3.43
N LYS A 813 2.69 -18.52 3.41
CA LYS A 813 4.03 -19.07 3.26
C LYS A 813 4.57 -18.96 1.83
N GLU A 814 3.78 -19.34 0.83
CA GLU A 814 4.24 -19.40 -0.55
C GLU A 814 4.19 -18.04 -1.27
N TYR A 815 3.26 -17.18 -0.84
CA TYR A 815 2.96 -15.86 -1.41
C TYR A 815 2.95 -14.80 -0.30
N GLU A 816 4.11 -14.58 0.31
CA GLU A 816 4.29 -13.57 1.36
C GLU A 816 4.07 -12.14 0.83
N ALA A 817 3.24 -11.37 1.52
CA ALA A 817 2.90 -9.98 1.24
C ALA A 817 2.72 -9.19 2.56
N PRO A 818 2.83 -7.86 2.53
CA PRO A 818 2.53 -7.02 3.70
C PRO A 818 1.02 -6.94 4.00
N ASN A 819 0.15 -7.19 3.01
CA ASN A 819 -1.30 -7.20 3.19
C ASN A 819 -1.93 -8.49 2.63
N TYR A 820 -2.93 -9.00 3.35
CA TYR A 820 -3.70 -10.19 2.99
C TYR A 820 -5.19 -9.90 2.93
N ALA A 821 -5.84 -10.37 1.87
CA ALA A 821 -7.29 -10.44 1.80
C ALA A 821 -7.75 -11.90 1.77
N LEU A 822 -8.78 -12.24 2.53
CA LEU A 822 -9.44 -13.55 2.49
C LEU A 822 -10.89 -13.36 2.05
N ILE A 823 -11.30 -14.04 0.99
CA ILE A 823 -12.67 -14.03 0.49
C ILE A 823 -13.23 -15.45 0.62
N LEU A 824 -14.33 -15.59 1.37
CA LEU A 824 -15.07 -16.84 1.53
C LEU A 824 -16.35 -16.74 0.69
N ALA A 825 -16.48 -17.60 -0.33
CA ALA A 825 -17.59 -17.54 -1.29
C ALA A 825 -18.38 -18.85 -1.34
N ASN A 826 -19.70 -18.78 -1.14
CA ASN A 826 -20.71 -19.84 -1.28
C ASN A 826 -22.14 -19.28 -1.04
N HIS A 827 -23.17 -20.13 -0.91
CA HIS A 827 -24.49 -19.84 -0.35
C HIS A 827 -24.50 -19.94 1.19
N GLY A 828 -23.74 -19.10 1.88
CA GLY A 828 -23.97 -18.94 3.32
C GLY A 828 -25.41 -18.49 3.62
N GLU A 829 -26.07 -19.14 4.58
CA GLU A 829 -27.32 -18.64 5.15
C GLU A 829 -27.02 -17.68 6.30
N ALA A 830 -27.96 -16.76 6.56
CA ALA A 830 -27.87 -15.82 7.66
C ALA A 830 -27.54 -16.49 9.00
N VAL A 831 -27.39 -15.66 10.03
CA VAL A 831 -27.52 -16.06 11.44
C VAL A 831 -28.80 -16.89 11.74
N ALA A 832 -29.78 -16.95 10.81
CA ALA A 832 -31.08 -17.59 10.91
C ALA A 832 -31.48 -18.32 9.61
N SER A 833 -32.14 -19.49 9.70
CA SER A 833 -32.45 -20.34 8.52
C SER A 833 -33.94 -20.45 8.16
N PRO A 834 -34.28 -20.53 6.84
CA PRO A 834 -35.62 -20.71 6.30
C PRO A 834 -35.96 -22.17 5.91
N SER A 835 -36.67 -22.90 6.77
CA SER A 835 -37.44 -24.08 6.31
C SER A 835 -38.80 -24.20 6.99
N ILE A 836 -39.84 -23.78 6.27
CA ILE A 836 -41.27 -23.96 6.66
C ILE A 836 -41.87 -25.24 6.05
N PHE A 837 -41.14 -25.94 5.19
CA PHE A 837 -41.69 -26.99 4.32
C PHE A 837 -41.83 -28.36 4.98
N ASN A 838 -41.26 -28.58 6.16
CA ASN A 838 -41.39 -29.84 6.91
C ASN A 838 -42.46 -29.76 8.00
N MET A 839 -43.69 -29.35 7.64
CA MET A 839 -44.87 -29.28 8.54
C MET A 839 -45.28 -30.62 9.19
N GLY A 840 -44.50 -31.70 9.03
CA GLY A 840 -44.69 -33.01 9.67
C GLY A 840 -43.50 -33.52 10.51
N LYS A 841 -42.38 -32.78 10.62
CA LYS A 841 -41.22 -33.13 11.45
C LYS A 841 -40.73 -31.86 12.18
N ASN A 842 -40.22 -32.02 13.40
CA ASN A 842 -39.99 -30.94 14.37
C ASN A 842 -39.21 -29.75 13.82
N TYR A 843 -39.60 -28.54 14.25
CA TYR A 843 -39.07 -27.21 13.91
C TYR A 843 -37.57 -26.97 14.21
N THR A 844 -36.78 -28.01 14.50
CA THR A 844 -35.42 -27.93 15.07
C THR A 844 -34.32 -28.34 14.08
N SER A 845 -34.58 -28.41 12.77
CA SER A 845 -33.69 -29.09 11.81
C SER A 845 -33.18 -28.22 10.65
N SER A 846 -33.07 -26.90 10.80
CA SER A 846 -32.52 -26.02 9.75
C SER A 846 -31.22 -25.37 10.25
N PRO A 847 -30.08 -25.59 9.57
CA PRO A 847 -28.78 -25.09 9.98
C PRO A 847 -28.68 -23.57 9.78
N ALA A 848 -28.17 -22.84 10.77
CA ALA A 848 -28.05 -21.37 10.74
C ALA A 848 -26.62 -20.94 11.08
N LYS A 849 -26.20 -19.72 10.70
CA LYS A 849 -24.86 -19.14 10.94
C LYS A 849 -23.71 -19.78 10.14
N TYR A 850 -24.00 -20.46 9.03
CA TYR A 850 -22.95 -21.06 8.22
C TYR A 850 -22.55 -20.13 7.07
N ILE A 851 -21.26 -20.08 6.78
CA ILE A 851 -20.65 -19.30 5.70
C ILE A 851 -20.57 -20.16 4.44
N LEU A 852 -20.13 -21.41 4.60
CA LEU A 852 -19.89 -22.36 3.52
C LEU A 852 -20.64 -23.67 3.79
N TRP A 853 -21.06 -24.35 2.72
CA TRP A 853 -21.72 -25.64 2.76
C TRP A 853 -21.07 -26.61 1.76
N ASP A 854 -20.60 -27.72 2.30
CA ASP A 854 -19.95 -28.83 1.59
C ASP A 854 -20.89 -30.04 1.62
N GLU A 855 -21.56 -30.29 0.50
CA GLU A 855 -22.65 -31.26 0.43
C GLU A 855 -22.12 -32.71 0.44
N THR A 856 -20.99 -32.99 -0.21
CA THR A 856 -20.52 -34.36 -0.38
C THR A 856 -19.61 -34.85 0.75
N SER A 857 -19.06 -33.96 1.58
CA SER A 857 -18.34 -34.28 2.83
C SER A 857 -19.26 -34.58 4.02
N GLY A 858 -20.41 -35.21 3.78
CA GLY A 858 -21.36 -35.56 4.82
C GLY A 858 -22.28 -34.42 5.25
N ASP A 859 -22.53 -33.46 4.36
CA ASP A 859 -23.36 -32.27 4.58
C ASP A 859 -22.77 -31.28 5.60
N ASP A 860 -21.44 -31.17 5.63
CA ASP A 860 -20.69 -30.35 6.59
C ASP A 860 -20.74 -28.85 6.24
N ARG A 861 -20.64 -27.99 7.25
CA ARG A 861 -20.83 -26.55 7.14
C ARG A 861 -19.81 -25.80 7.97
N LEU A 862 -19.20 -24.79 7.38
CA LEU A 862 -18.29 -23.91 8.12
C LEU A 862 -19.09 -22.79 8.79
N TYR A 863 -19.15 -22.77 10.12
CA TYR A 863 -19.92 -21.78 10.87
C TYR A 863 -19.12 -20.51 11.23
N VAL A 864 -19.81 -19.37 11.40
CA VAL A 864 -19.17 -18.08 11.77
C VAL A 864 -18.29 -18.22 13.03
N GLY A 865 -18.84 -18.82 14.10
CA GLY A 865 -18.10 -19.04 15.34
C GLY A 865 -16.98 -20.07 15.21
N GLU A 866 -17.20 -21.10 14.39
CA GLU A 866 -16.25 -22.20 14.19
C GLU A 866 -14.94 -21.72 13.56
N VAL A 867 -14.99 -20.76 12.63
CA VAL A 867 -13.78 -20.11 12.09
C VAL A 867 -12.90 -19.59 13.23
N THR A 868 -13.48 -18.86 14.19
CA THR A 868 -12.70 -18.30 15.31
C THR A 868 -12.32 -19.34 16.37
N ASP A 869 -12.99 -20.49 16.41
CA ASP A 869 -12.66 -21.58 17.33
C ASP A 869 -11.54 -22.50 16.77
N GLY A 870 -11.40 -22.60 15.44
CA GLY A 870 -10.36 -23.39 14.77
C GLY A 870 -9.10 -22.60 14.36
N LEU A 871 -9.23 -21.30 14.11
CA LEU A 871 -8.15 -20.41 13.68
C LEU A 871 -7.73 -19.44 14.78
N GLY A 872 -6.43 -19.14 14.86
CA GLY A 872 -5.85 -18.18 15.79
C GLY A 872 -5.44 -16.87 15.12
N GLU A 873 -4.86 -15.96 15.92
CA GLU A 873 -4.44 -14.64 15.44
C GLU A 873 -3.43 -14.70 14.29
N THR A 874 -2.59 -15.74 14.22
CA THR A 874 -1.60 -15.93 13.14
C THR A 874 -2.23 -16.12 11.76
N GLU A 875 -3.49 -16.52 11.72
CA GLU A 875 -4.26 -16.67 10.47
C GLU A 875 -5.07 -15.41 10.11
N SER A 876 -5.04 -14.35 10.93
CA SER A 876 -5.79 -13.11 10.69
C SER A 876 -5.32 -12.38 9.43
N VAL A 877 -6.20 -11.57 8.85
CA VAL A 877 -6.00 -10.89 7.57
C VAL A 877 -6.41 -9.42 7.65
N ASP A 878 -5.88 -8.58 6.75
CA ASP A 878 -6.24 -7.16 6.73
C ASP A 878 -7.69 -6.95 6.25
N LEU A 879 -8.14 -7.78 5.29
CA LEU A 879 -9.49 -7.71 4.72
C LEU A 879 -10.17 -9.09 4.69
N LEU A 880 -11.36 -9.18 5.29
CA LEU A 880 -12.25 -10.33 5.18
C LEU A 880 -13.45 -10.02 4.28
N GLY A 881 -13.54 -10.69 3.12
CA GLY A 881 -14.70 -10.68 2.25
C GLY A 881 -15.61 -11.89 2.51
N LEU A 882 -16.90 -11.65 2.70
CA LEU A 882 -17.91 -12.69 2.80
C LEU A 882 -18.83 -12.55 1.58
N ASP A 883 -18.50 -13.26 0.51
CA ASP A 883 -19.27 -13.29 -0.73
C ASP A 883 -20.43 -14.28 -0.58
N THR A 884 -21.36 -13.87 0.29
CA THR A 884 -22.58 -14.57 0.63
C THR A 884 -23.57 -13.62 1.30
N GLY A 885 -24.85 -14.02 1.37
CA GLY A 885 -25.94 -13.24 1.93
C GLY A 885 -25.93 -13.17 3.46
N PHE A 886 -26.52 -12.11 3.99
CA PHE A 886 -26.87 -11.92 5.40
C PHE A 886 -25.71 -12.02 6.40
N MET A 887 -24.48 -11.78 5.95
CA MET A 887 -23.29 -11.73 6.80
C MET A 887 -22.95 -10.32 7.30
N GLY A 888 -23.58 -9.28 6.73
CA GLY A 888 -23.44 -7.87 7.13
C GLY A 888 -24.13 -7.51 8.44
N THR A 889 -23.90 -8.31 9.49
CA THR A 889 -24.53 -8.16 10.81
C THR A 889 -23.51 -7.71 11.87
N VAL A 890 -23.99 -7.01 12.90
CA VAL A 890 -23.14 -6.62 14.05
C VAL A 890 -22.62 -7.85 14.80
N GLU A 891 -23.38 -8.94 14.81
CA GLU A 891 -22.97 -10.22 15.38
C GLU A 891 -21.76 -10.82 14.66
N THR A 892 -21.81 -10.89 13.32
CA THR A 892 -20.70 -11.37 12.48
C THR A 892 -19.48 -10.44 12.57
N ALA A 893 -19.69 -9.13 12.43
CA ALA A 893 -18.63 -8.14 12.53
C ALA A 893 -17.91 -8.21 13.89
N TYR A 894 -18.67 -8.39 14.98
CA TYR A 894 -18.10 -8.53 16.30
C TYR A 894 -17.33 -9.84 16.46
N GLN A 895 -17.77 -10.93 15.84
CA GLN A 895 -17.06 -12.22 15.90
C GLN A 895 -15.64 -12.12 15.32
N TYR A 896 -15.47 -11.41 14.21
CA TYR A 896 -14.18 -11.26 13.51
C TYR A 896 -13.39 -10.00 13.87
N ARG A 897 -13.75 -9.33 14.97
CA ARG A 897 -13.04 -8.14 15.44
C ARG A 897 -11.55 -8.42 15.70
N PRO A 898 -10.66 -7.45 15.45
CA PRO A 898 -9.24 -7.59 15.77
C PRO A 898 -9.04 -7.64 17.29
N GLU A 899 -7.85 -8.09 17.72
CA GLU A 899 -7.43 -8.15 19.13
C GLU A 899 -8.36 -8.99 20.04
N SER A 900 -9.06 -9.97 19.46
CA SER A 900 -9.95 -10.87 20.21
C SER A 900 -9.23 -12.07 20.84
N GLY A 901 -7.95 -12.30 20.53
CA GLY A 901 -7.24 -13.54 20.85
C GLY A 901 -7.55 -14.71 19.91
N LYS A 902 -8.38 -14.48 18.88
CA LYS A 902 -8.83 -15.44 17.88
C LYS A 902 -8.60 -14.86 16.48
N PHE A 903 -8.90 -15.63 15.43
CA PHE A 903 -8.93 -15.11 14.06
C PHE A 903 -9.78 -13.84 13.94
N GLY A 904 -9.27 -12.82 13.26
CA GLY A 904 -9.99 -11.58 12.98
C GLY A 904 -9.51 -10.88 11.72
N ALA A 905 -10.08 -9.71 11.45
CA ALA A 905 -9.64 -8.83 10.39
C ALA A 905 -9.75 -7.34 10.77
N ASP A 906 -9.03 -6.47 10.07
CA ASP A 906 -9.16 -5.02 10.26
C ASP A 906 -10.41 -4.47 9.56
N TYR A 907 -10.70 -5.01 8.38
CA TYR A 907 -11.84 -4.64 7.55
C TYR A 907 -12.66 -5.86 7.14
N MET A 908 -13.97 -5.67 7.00
CA MET A 908 -14.87 -6.70 6.50
C MET A 908 -15.77 -6.15 5.41
N VAL A 909 -16.01 -6.92 4.35
CA VAL A 909 -17.04 -6.64 3.34
C VAL A 909 -18.06 -7.77 3.34
N ALA A 910 -19.32 -7.43 3.60
CA ALA A 910 -20.38 -8.42 3.67
C ALA A 910 -21.76 -7.82 3.34
N SER A 911 -22.67 -8.67 2.87
CA SER A 911 -24.04 -8.28 2.53
C SER A 911 -24.97 -8.39 3.75
N PRO A 912 -25.70 -7.34 4.15
CA PRO A 912 -26.75 -7.46 5.17
C PRO A 912 -28.05 -8.08 4.61
N ALA A 913 -28.19 -8.19 3.29
CA ALA A 913 -29.35 -8.75 2.59
C ALA A 913 -29.01 -10.11 1.96
N LYS A 914 -29.95 -10.71 1.22
CA LYS A 914 -29.63 -11.90 0.43
C LYS A 914 -28.62 -11.54 -0.65
N ALA A 915 -27.60 -12.39 -0.87
CA ALA A 915 -26.69 -12.22 -1.99
C ALA A 915 -27.28 -12.78 -3.29
N LEU A 916 -26.77 -12.32 -4.43
CA LEU A 916 -27.09 -12.91 -5.73
C LEU A 916 -26.49 -14.32 -5.82
N SER A 917 -27.16 -15.20 -6.56
CA SER A 917 -26.65 -16.55 -6.82
C SER A 917 -25.36 -16.54 -7.65
N GLU A 918 -25.06 -15.42 -8.31
CA GLU A 918 -23.88 -15.21 -9.14
C GLU A 918 -22.67 -14.69 -8.36
N GLY A 919 -22.78 -14.34 -7.06
CA GLY A 919 -21.64 -13.82 -6.28
C GLY A 919 -21.24 -12.38 -6.63
N TRP A 920 -19.99 -12.02 -6.33
CA TRP A 920 -19.37 -10.74 -6.72
C TRP A 920 -18.80 -10.78 -8.15
N ASP A 921 -18.90 -9.67 -8.87
CA ASP A 921 -18.25 -9.51 -10.19
C ASP A 921 -16.75 -9.25 -10.02
N TYR A 922 -15.95 -10.33 -9.98
CA TYR A 922 -14.50 -10.25 -9.76
C TYR A 922 -13.79 -9.53 -10.91
N SER A 923 -14.39 -9.54 -12.11
CA SER A 923 -13.80 -8.91 -13.28
C SER A 923 -13.74 -7.39 -13.15
N VAL A 924 -14.80 -6.77 -12.60
CA VAL A 924 -14.87 -5.32 -12.39
C VAL A 924 -14.09 -4.90 -11.14
N ILE A 925 -14.11 -5.70 -10.08
CA ILE A 925 -13.33 -5.44 -8.86
C ILE A 925 -11.83 -5.38 -9.19
N LEU A 926 -11.30 -6.38 -9.90
CA LEU A 926 -9.87 -6.45 -10.22
C LEU A 926 -9.45 -5.37 -11.23
N ASP A 927 -10.31 -5.03 -12.20
CA ASP A 927 -10.09 -3.91 -13.12
C ASP A 927 -10.00 -2.55 -12.39
N SER A 928 -10.66 -2.43 -11.24
CA SER A 928 -10.79 -1.18 -10.48
C SER A 928 -9.76 -1.00 -9.36
N LEU A 929 -8.77 -1.89 -9.24
CA LEU A 929 -7.77 -1.83 -8.15
C LEU A 929 -6.87 -0.58 -8.22
N GLY A 930 -6.63 -0.03 -9.41
CA GLY A 930 -5.64 1.02 -9.61
C GLY A 930 -4.21 0.52 -9.43
N ASP A 931 -3.30 1.36 -8.91
CA ASP A 931 -1.94 0.91 -8.55
C ASP A 931 -1.99 0.12 -7.24
N VAL A 932 -1.72 -1.18 -7.32
CA VAL A 932 -1.75 -2.09 -6.18
C VAL A 932 -0.75 -1.69 -5.08
N ALA A 933 0.32 -0.95 -5.40
CA ALA A 933 1.25 -0.44 -4.40
C ALA A 933 0.68 0.69 -3.53
N GLU A 934 -0.39 1.34 -3.98
CA GLU A 934 -1.11 2.35 -3.21
C GLU A 934 -2.42 1.81 -2.61
N LEU A 935 -2.75 0.54 -2.87
CA LEU A 935 -3.99 -0.09 -2.43
C LEU A 935 -3.92 -0.38 -0.92
N THR A 936 -4.59 0.44 -0.13
CA THR A 936 -4.77 0.16 1.31
C THR A 936 -5.93 -0.81 1.54
N PRO A 937 -5.96 -1.56 2.65
CA PRO A 937 -7.07 -2.46 2.97
C PRO A 937 -8.44 -1.77 3.03
N GLU A 938 -8.50 -0.55 3.58
CA GLU A 938 -9.72 0.28 3.57
C GLU A 938 -10.17 0.60 2.15
N LEU A 939 -9.24 1.06 1.29
CA LEU A 939 -9.56 1.40 -0.08
C LEU A 939 -10.08 0.17 -0.83
N PHE A 940 -9.43 -0.99 -0.65
CA PHE A 940 -9.87 -2.22 -1.28
C PHE A 940 -11.29 -2.62 -0.82
N ALA A 941 -11.57 -2.55 0.48
CA ALA A 941 -12.91 -2.82 1.01
C ALA A 941 -13.99 -1.93 0.37
N ARG A 942 -13.68 -0.64 0.17
CA ARG A 942 -14.58 0.33 -0.49
C ARG A 942 -14.74 0.03 -1.98
N THR A 943 -13.68 -0.36 -2.67
CA THR A 943 -13.70 -0.74 -4.08
C THR A 943 -14.63 -1.94 -4.30
N ILE A 944 -14.55 -2.98 -3.46
CA ILE A 944 -15.46 -4.13 -3.54
C ILE A 944 -16.91 -3.65 -3.42
N VAL A 945 -17.25 -2.80 -2.45
CA VAL A 945 -18.64 -2.29 -2.30
C VAL A 945 -19.12 -1.49 -3.51
N ALA A 946 -18.22 -0.75 -4.17
CA ALA A 946 -18.56 0.05 -5.34
C ALA A 946 -18.79 -0.80 -6.60
N GLU A 947 -18.01 -1.88 -6.76
CA GLU A 947 -17.85 -2.56 -8.04
C GLU A 947 -18.36 -4.01 -8.07
N ALA A 948 -18.67 -4.62 -6.92
CA ALA A 948 -19.05 -6.03 -6.82
C ALA A 948 -20.32 -6.43 -7.60
N TYR A 949 -21.12 -5.48 -8.09
CA TYR A 949 -22.32 -5.78 -8.86
C TYR A 949 -22.41 -4.90 -10.12
N SER A 950 -22.31 -5.52 -11.30
CA SER A 950 -22.39 -4.86 -12.61
C SER A 950 -23.79 -4.35 -12.99
N ASP A 951 -24.87 -4.87 -12.38
CA ASP A 951 -26.23 -4.30 -12.45
C ASP A 951 -26.89 -4.20 -11.06
N PRO A 952 -26.75 -3.08 -10.35
CA PRO A 952 -27.39 -2.87 -9.03
C PRO A 952 -28.93 -2.71 -9.11
N GLY A 953 -29.54 -2.93 -10.28
CA GLY A 953 -30.98 -2.84 -10.55
C GLY A 953 -31.79 -4.13 -10.35
N ILE A 954 -31.15 -5.28 -10.14
CA ILE A 954 -31.83 -6.53 -9.78
C ILE A 954 -32.31 -6.44 -8.32
N GLN A 955 -33.56 -6.85 -8.05
CA GLN A 955 -34.23 -6.59 -6.78
C GLN A 955 -33.56 -7.29 -5.58
N ASP A 956 -33.36 -6.51 -4.49
CA ASP A 956 -32.92 -6.91 -3.14
C ASP A 956 -31.42 -7.20 -2.91
N ASN A 957 -30.54 -6.34 -3.45
CA ASN A 957 -29.10 -6.43 -3.22
C ASN A 957 -28.60 -5.28 -2.35
N ALA A 958 -27.80 -5.59 -1.32
CA ALA A 958 -27.11 -4.61 -0.47
C ALA A 958 -25.71 -5.12 -0.12
N LEU A 959 -24.70 -4.26 -0.09
CA LEU A 959 -23.34 -4.61 0.29
C LEU A 959 -22.72 -3.49 1.11
N SER A 960 -21.88 -3.82 2.09
CA SER A 960 -21.24 -2.81 2.93
C SER A 960 -19.86 -3.23 3.40
N ALA A 961 -19.01 -2.23 3.60
CA ALA A 961 -17.67 -2.35 4.16
C ALA A 961 -17.66 -1.81 5.60
N TYR A 962 -16.96 -2.50 6.49
CA TYR A 962 -16.91 -2.21 7.91
C TYR A 962 -15.46 -2.10 8.39
N ALA A 963 -15.16 -1.10 9.22
CA ALA A 963 -13.93 -1.03 10.02
C ALA A 963 -14.14 -1.81 11.33
N LEU A 964 -13.55 -3.00 11.43
CA LEU A 964 -13.81 -3.91 12.54
C LEU A 964 -13.20 -3.42 13.86
N VAL A 965 -12.17 -2.57 13.82
CA VAL A 965 -11.63 -1.92 15.03
C VAL A 965 -12.69 -1.11 15.79
N ALA A 966 -13.73 -0.59 15.10
CA ALA A 966 -14.81 0.18 15.71
C ALA A 966 -15.94 -0.68 16.29
N VAL A 967 -16.00 -1.98 15.98
CA VAL A 967 -17.16 -2.82 16.34
C VAL A 967 -17.27 -3.10 17.83
N ALA A 968 -16.15 -3.10 18.56
CA ALA A 968 -16.15 -3.24 20.02
C ALA A 968 -16.87 -2.07 20.71
N ASP A 969 -16.66 -0.85 20.20
CA ASP A 969 -17.37 0.34 20.67
C ASP A 969 -18.85 0.28 20.30
N VAL A 970 -19.19 -0.18 19.09
CA VAL A 970 -20.59 -0.41 18.68
C VAL A 970 -21.29 -1.36 19.66
N LYS A 971 -20.67 -2.50 20.00
CA LYS A 971 -21.19 -3.44 21.00
C LYS A 971 -21.43 -2.76 22.34
N ALA A 972 -20.42 -2.05 22.85
CA ALA A 972 -20.51 -1.39 24.16
C ALA A 972 -21.63 -0.33 24.21
N LYS A 973 -21.83 0.44 23.13
CA LYS A 973 -22.94 1.41 23.03
C LYS A 973 -24.29 0.74 22.86
N PHE A 974 -24.33 -0.39 22.15
CA PHE A 974 -25.55 -1.13 21.95
C PHE A 974 -26.05 -1.77 23.26
N ASP A 975 -25.13 -2.30 24.06
CA ASP A 975 -25.37 -2.78 25.42
C ASP A 975 -25.89 -1.67 26.34
N GLN A 976 -25.28 -0.48 26.29
CA GLN A 976 -25.75 0.69 27.05
C GLN A 976 -27.18 1.09 26.67
N LEU A 977 -27.50 1.05 25.37
CA LEU A 977 -28.86 1.28 24.89
C LEU A 977 -29.82 0.20 25.41
N ALA A 978 -29.42 -1.07 25.41
CA ALA A 978 -30.22 -2.18 25.91
C ALA A 978 -30.58 -1.98 27.40
N SER A 979 -29.59 -1.70 28.24
CA SER A 979 -29.80 -1.38 29.66
C SER A 979 -30.68 -0.15 29.88
N ALA A 980 -30.62 0.85 28.99
CA ALA A 980 -31.44 2.06 29.08
C ALA A 980 -32.92 1.81 28.75
N ILE A 981 -33.21 0.94 27.76
CA ILE A 981 -34.57 0.60 27.32
C ILE A 981 -35.36 -0.13 28.41
N ARG A 982 -34.70 -1.07 29.11
CA ARG A 982 -35.32 -1.91 30.15
C ARG A 982 -36.09 -1.15 31.23
N ARG A 983 -35.63 0.05 31.61
CA ARG A 983 -36.15 0.81 32.75
C ARG A 983 -37.57 1.35 32.55
N ASN A 984 -38.14 1.26 31.34
CA ASN A 984 -39.45 1.82 31.03
C ASN A 984 -40.22 1.02 29.94
N PRO A 985 -41.37 0.40 30.27
CA PRO A 985 -42.21 -0.30 29.30
C PRO A 985 -42.66 0.55 28.10
N ASN A 986 -42.81 1.87 28.28
CA ASN A 986 -43.17 2.77 27.20
C ASN A 986 -42.04 2.93 26.18
N THR A 987 -40.77 2.83 26.61
CA THR A 987 -39.61 2.87 25.73
C THR A 987 -39.54 1.62 24.86
N TRP A 988 -39.72 0.43 25.44
CA TRP A 988 -39.79 -0.81 24.67
C TRP A 988 -40.94 -0.80 23.67
N ASN A 989 -42.13 -0.35 24.08
CA ASN A 989 -43.27 -0.19 23.18
C ASN A 989 -42.98 0.81 22.04
N PHE A 990 -42.23 1.89 22.32
CA PHE A 990 -41.79 2.82 21.29
C PHE A 990 -40.79 2.17 20.33
N ALA A 991 -39.77 1.46 20.83
CA ALA A 991 -38.81 0.71 20.01
C ALA A 991 -39.49 -0.32 19.09
N LYS A 992 -40.47 -1.07 19.61
CA LYS A 992 -41.33 -1.95 18.80
C LYS A 992 -42.20 -1.20 17.78
N SER A 993 -42.56 0.05 18.05
CA SER A 993 -43.30 0.88 17.07
C SER A 993 -42.42 1.43 15.95
N VAL A 994 -41.11 1.61 16.18
CA VAL A 994 -40.14 2.11 15.19
C VAL A 994 -39.98 1.18 14.00
N ARG A 995 -39.99 -0.14 14.21
CA ARG A 995 -40.03 -1.16 13.13
C ARG A 995 -41.36 -1.21 12.34
N GLY A 996 -42.35 -0.39 12.70
CA GLY A 996 -43.53 -0.15 11.86
C GLY A 996 -44.70 -1.12 12.01
N TYR A 997 -44.63 -2.11 12.90
CA TYR A 997 -45.71 -3.08 13.17
C TYR A 997 -46.06 -3.14 14.68
N SER A 998 -47.33 -2.88 15.03
CA SER A 998 -47.89 -3.19 16.35
C SER A 998 -48.88 -4.32 16.18
N ALA A 999 -48.49 -5.54 16.52
CA ALA A 999 -49.30 -6.73 16.32
C ALA A 999 -50.64 -6.76 17.10
N ASN A 1000 -50.88 -5.80 18.00
CA ASN A 1000 -52.08 -5.76 18.85
C ASN A 1000 -52.98 -4.54 18.60
N GLY A 1001 -52.84 -3.84 17.46
CA GLY A 1001 -53.68 -2.67 17.15
C GLY A 1001 -53.50 -1.51 18.13
N GLY A 1002 -52.34 -1.43 18.80
CA GLY A 1002 -51.98 -0.27 19.61
C GLY A 1002 -51.72 0.97 18.75
N PRO A 1003 -51.83 2.19 19.32
CA PRO A 1003 -51.57 3.41 18.57
C PRO A 1003 -50.13 3.41 18.04
N ARG A 1004 -49.96 3.77 16.75
CA ARG A 1004 -48.62 4.07 16.21
C ARG A 1004 -48.04 5.24 17.02
N LEU A 1005 -47.05 4.95 17.86
CA LEU A 1005 -46.38 5.96 18.70
C LEU A 1005 -45.30 6.74 17.92
N TYR A 1006 -44.77 6.13 16.87
CA TYR A 1006 -43.79 6.74 15.97
C TYR A 1006 -44.43 7.12 14.63
N ASN A 1007 -44.25 8.39 14.24
CA ASN A 1007 -44.77 8.99 13.00
C ASN A 1007 -43.67 9.31 11.97
N GLY A 1008 -42.42 8.88 12.22
CA GLY A 1008 -41.31 9.09 11.29
C GLY A 1008 -41.22 8.01 10.20
N PRO A 1009 -40.25 8.11 9.29
CA PRO A 1009 -40.05 7.11 8.25
C PRO A 1009 -39.73 5.75 8.86
N PRO A 1010 -40.23 4.65 8.27
CA PRO A 1010 -39.92 3.29 8.71
C PRO A 1010 -38.41 3.02 8.59
N ILE A 1011 -37.87 2.22 9.50
CA ILE A 1011 -36.47 1.78 9.43
C ILE A 1011 -36.28 0.75 8.31
N ILE A 1012 -35.05 0.61 7.83
CA ILE A 1012 -34.67 -0.37 6.81
C ILE A 1012 -34.73 -1.79 7.41
N GLU A 1013 -35.31 -2.72 6.66
CA GLU A 1013 -35.48 -4.14 6.99
C GLU A 1013 -34.78 -4.99 5.92
N TYR A 1014 -34.05 -6.02 6.33
CA TYR A 1014 -33.28 -6.91 5.45
C TYR A 1014 -33.93 -8.31 5.42
N PHE A 1015 -35.18 -8.39 4.94
CA PHE A 1015 -35.96 -9.64 4.89
C PHE A 1015 -35.72 -10.42 3.58
N ASP A 1016 -35.97 -11.74 3.60
CA ASP A 1016 -36.01 -12.55 2.36
C ASP A 1016 -37.44 -12.56 1.78
N ASP A 1017 -37.66 -11.79 0.71
CA ASP A 1017 -38.98 -11.58 0.09
C ASP A 1017 -39.35 -12.61 -1.00
N GLN A 1018 -38.43 -13.48 -1.45
CA GLN A 1018 -38.68 -14.39 -2.59
C GLN A 1018 -39.69 -15.51 -2.26
N LEU A 1019 -39.71 -16.01 -1.02
CA LEU A 1019 -40.66 -17.04 -0.57
C LEU A 1019 -42.12 -16.56 -0.62
N ILE A 1020 -42.35 -15.26 -0.35
CA ILE A 1020 -43.69 -14.65 -0.38
C ILE A 1020 -44.19 -14.49 -1.83
N ARG A 1021 -43.28 -14.24 -2.79
CA ARG A 1021 -43.64 -14.02 -4.21
C ARG A 1021 -43.96 -15.32 -4.96
N ASN A 1022 -43.28 -16.42 -4.63
CA ASN A 1022 -43.44 -17.70 -5.33
C ASN A 1022 -44.60 -18.55 -4.80
N MET A 1023 -45.08 -18.29 -3.59
CA MET A 1023 -46.24 -18.96 -3.00
C MET A 1023 -47.52 -18.20 -3.31
N GLY A 1024 -47.98 -18.25 -4.57
CA GLY A 1024 -49.26 -17.66 -4.96
C GLY A 1024 -50.32 -17.91 -3.89
N ASN A 1025 -50.76 -16.83 -3.23
CA ASN A 1025 -51.45 -16.84 -1.92
C ASN A 1025 -52.47 -17.98 -1.84
N PRO A 1026 -52.15 -19.13 -1.22
CA PRO A 1026 -53.13 -20.16 -0.94
C PRO A 1026 -54.01 -19.57 0.16
N ASP A 1027 -55.30 -19.40 -0.11
CA ASP A 1027 -56.31 -18.91 0.84
C ASP A 1027 -56.16 -19.54 2.23
N GLY A 1028 -55.35 -18.94 3.11
CA GLY A 1028 -55.07 -19.51 4.43
C GLY A 1028 -53.72 -19.17 5.09
N LEU A 1029 -52.71 -18.66 4.39
CA LEU A 1029 -51.47 -18.22 5.05
C LEU A 1029 -51.59 -16.75 5.51
N SER A 1030 -52.04 -16.54 6.76
CA SER A 1030 -51.89 -15.24 7.43
C SER A 1030 -50.45 -15.08 7.94
N ALA A 1031 -49.78 -13.97 7.60
CA ALA A 1031 -48.37 -13.64 7.90
C ALA A 1031 -47.82 -14.16 9.24
N PRO A 1032 -46.74 -14.97 9.22
CA PRO A 1032 -45.51 -14.61 9.95
C PRO A 1032 -44.17 -15.19 9.37
N SER A 1033 -43.97 -15.38 8.06
CA SER A 1033 -42.75 -16.06 7.54
C SER A 1033 -41.43 -15.30 7.80
N ASN A 1034 -41.32 -14.03 7.39
CA ASN A 1034 -40.03 -13.31 7.42
C ASN A 1034 -39.59 -12.89 8.83
N TRP A 1035 -40.57 -12.62 9.73
CA TRP A 1035 -40.31 -12.30 11.14
C TRP A 1035 -39.76 -13.48 11.96
N LEU A 1036 -39.96 -14.71 11.47
CA LEU A 1036 -39.35 -15.91 12.02
C LEU A 1036 -38.00 -16.20 11.37
N GLN A 1037 -37.92 -16.00 10.06
CA GLN A 1037 -36.77 -16.40 9.23
C GLN A 1037 -35.60 -15.43 9.30
N THR A 1038 -35.80 -14.14 9.08
CA THR A 1038 -34.72 -13.15 8.99
C THR A 1038 -35.15 -11.80 9.59
N PRO A 1039 -35.39 -11.69 10.92
CA PRO A 1039 -35.80 -10.43 11.54
C PRO A 1039 -34.61 -9.46 11.72
N LEU A 1040 -33.94 -9.14 10.61
CA LEU A 1040 -32.77 -8.30 10.52
C LEU A 1040 -33.19 -6.88 10.16
N PHE A 1041 -32.69 -5.92 10.93
CA PHE A 1041 -33.00 -4.50 10.77
C PHE A 1041 -31.73 -3.68 10.78
N ASP A 1042 -31.77 -2.52 10.12
CA ASP A 1042 -30.63 -1.61 10.07
C ASP A 1042 -30.40 -0.88 11.41
N LEU A 1043 -29.21 -1.07 11.99
CA LEU A 1043 -28.86 -0.57 13.32
C LEU A 1043 -28.79 0.96 13.36
N TYR A 1044 -28.32 1.60 12.28
CA TYR A 1044 -28.30 3.05 12.15
C TYR A 1044 -29.72 3.62 12.16
N SER A 1045 -30.58 3.11 11.27
CA SER A 1045 -31.97 3.57 11.14
C SER A 1045 -32.74 3.40 12.45
N PHE A 1046 -32.54 2.28 13.15
CA PHE A 1046 -33.15 2.01 14.44
C PHE A 1046 -32.69 2.98 15.54
N SER A 1047 -31.37 3.11 15.73
CA SER A 1047 -30.80 3.98 16.76
C SER A 1047 -31.13 5.46 16.51
N ASN A 1048 -31.07 5.90 15.26
CA ASN A 1048 -31.43 7.27 14.87
C ASN A 1048 -32.93 7.57 15.11
N ALA A 1049 -33.83 6.62 14.83
CA ALA A 1049 -35.25 6.78 15.13
C ALA A 1049 -35.54 6.86 16.64
N LEU A 1050 -34.79 6.11 17.47
CA LEU A 1050 -34.87 6.22 18.93
C LEU A 1050 -34.32 7.55 19.45
N SER A 1051 -33.19 8.03 18.91
CA SER A 1051 -32.58 9.30 19.31
C SER A 1051 -33.49 10.50 19.04
N ALA A 1052 -34.27 10.45 17.95
CA ALA A 1052 -35.27 11.46 17.58
C ALA A 1052 -36.64 11.27 18.27
N GLY A 1053 -36.85 10.16 19.00
CA GLY A 1053 -38.14 9.76 19.54
C GLY A 1053 -38.66 10.61 20.71
N SER A 1054 -39.98 10.57 20.96
CA SER A 1054 -40.60 11.15 22.16
C SER A 1054 -40.49 10.22 23.38
N ILE A 1055 -39.26 9.79 23.69
CA ILE A 1055 -38.91 8.86 24.78
C ILE A 1055 -37.93 9.51 25.79
N PRO A 1056 -37.67 8.89 26.96
CA PRO A 1056 -36.79 9.46 27.99
C PRO A 1056 -35.40 9.86 27.47
N ALA A 1057 -34.88 10.99 27.96
CA ALA A 1057 -33.64 11.60 27.46
C ALA A 1057 -32.42 10.67 27.55
N ASN A 1058 -32.32 9.85 28.61
CA ASN A 1058 -31.22 8.90 28.78
C ASN A 1058 -31.20 7.82 27.68
N VAL A 1059 -32.36 7.41 27.17
CA VAL A 1059 -32.45 6.45 26.05
C VAL A 1059 -32.06 7.12 24.75
N ARG A 1060 -32.52 8.37 24.53
CA ARG A 1060 -32.16 9.12 23.32
C ARG A 1060 -30.67 9.40 23.22
N MET A 1061 -30.03 9.71 24.34
CA MET A 1061 -28.58 9.92 24.40
C MET A 1061 -27.83 8.62 24.11
N ALA A 1062 -28.19 7.50 24.75
CA ALA A 1062 -27.58 6.20 24.47
C ALA A 1062 -27.77 5.78 22.99
N ALA A 1063 -28.94 6.06 22.43
CA ALA A 1063 -29.22 5.81 21.02
C ALA A 1063 -28.39 6.70 20.09
N ALA A 1064 -28.22 7.98 20.42
CA ALA A 1064 -27.38 8.91 19.66
C ALA A 1064 -25.89 8.52 19.70
N ASP A 1065 -25.39 8.08 20.87
CA ASP A 1065 -24.02 7.58 21.01
C ASP A 1065 -23.81 6.33 20.14
N LEU A 1066 -24.77 5.40 20.14
CA LEU A 1066 -24.75 4.23 19.26
C LEU A 1066 -24.76 4.62 17.78
N THR A 1067 -25.63 5.55 17.38
CA THR A 1067 -25.68 6.06 15.99
C THR A 1067 -24.30 6.58 15.55
N GLY A 1068 -23.62 7.37 16.38
CA GLY A 1068 -22.29 7.89 16.06
C GLY A 1068 -21.23 6.79 15.91
N THR A 1069 -21.26 5.75 16.74
CA THR A 1069 -20.32 4.61 16.60
C THR A 1069 -20.61 3.74 15.37
N VAL A 1070 -21.87 3.67 14.91
CA VAL A 1070 -22.22 2.98 13.66
C VAL A 1070 -21.69 3.75 12.46
N GLU A 1071 -21.76 5.09 12.44
CA GLU A 1071 -21.17 5.93 11.38
C GLU A 1071 -19.65 5.79 11.27
N THR A 1072 -18.95 5.48 12.37
CA THR A 1072 -17.51 5.20 12.33
C THR A 1072 -17.18 3.77 11.88
N CYS A 1073 -18.11 2.84 12.07
CA CYS A 1073 -17.95 1.43 11.72
C CYS A 1073 -18.26 1.19 10.23
N VAL A 1074 -19.35 1.75 9.71
CA VAL A 1074 -19.78 1.56 8.32
C VAL A 1074 -19.02 2.52 7.40
N LEU A 1075 -18.11 1.98 6.61
CA LEU A 1075 -17.22 2.76 5.75
C LEU A 1075 -17.91 3.15 4.44
N SER A 1076 -18.52 2.17 3.78
CA SER A 1076 -19.14 2.29 2.47
C SER A 1076 -20.32 1.35 2.38
N SER A 1077 -21.37 1.76 1.67
CA SER A 1077 -22.59 0.96 1.51
C SER A 1077 -23.27 1.23 0.18
N SER A 1078 -23.66 0.16 -0.51
CA SER A 1078 -24.33 0.21 -1.80
C SER A 1078 -25.55 -0.70 -1.85
N GLY A 1079 -26.46 -0.41 -2.78
CA GLY A 1079 -27.62 -1.25 -3.06
C GLY A 1079 -28.97 -0.69 -2.56
N LYS A 1080 -30.00 -1.53 -2.68
CA LYS A 1080 -31.40 -1.24 -2.33
C LYS A 1080 -32.08 -2.49 -1.78
N VAL A 1081 -32.97 -2.28 -0.82
CA VAL A 1081 -33.84 -3.35 -0.30
C VAL A 1081 -35.31 -3.01 -0.50
N THR A 1082 -36.10 -4.01 -0.86
CA THR A 1082 -37.54 -3.90 -1.07
C THR A 1082 -38.24 -4.09 0.25
N ARG A 1083 -39.14 -3.17 0.56
CA ARG A 1083 -39.99 -3.27 1.73
C ARG A 1083 -41.33 -3.93 1.39
N ALA A 1084 -41.62 -5.12 1.91
CA ALA A 1084 -42.90 -5.81 1.68
C ALA A 1084 -44.08 -5.13 2.42
N TYR A 1085 -45.14 -4.73 1.69
CA TYR A 1085 -46.41 -4.31 2.31
C TYR A 1085 -47.31 -5.51 2.61
N PHE A 1086 -47.78 -5.61 3.86
CA PHE A 1086 -48.97 -6.38 4.19
C PHE A 1086 -50.19 -5.82 3.43
N ASN A 1087 -50.96 -6.67 2.74
CA ASN A 1087 -52.14 -6.40 1.88
C ASN A 1087 -51.95 -6.28 0.35
N GLY A 1088 -51.07 -7.08 -0.26
CA GLY A 1088 -51.17 -7.37 -1.71
C GLY A 1088 -50.90 -6.18 -2.64
N ARG A 1089 -50.06 -5.23 -2.25
CA ARG A 1089 -49.51 -4.17 -3.12
C ARG A 1089 -47.99 -4.27 -3.18
N GLN A 1090 -47.41 -3.94 -4.33
CA GLN A 1090 -45.95 -3.90 -4.55
C GLN A 1090 -45.23 -3.08 -3.45
N GLY A 1091 -44.11 -3.62 -2.97
CA GLY A 1091 -43.23 -2.99 -1.99
C GLY A 1091 -42.62 -1.68 -2.46
N THR A 1092 -42.10 -0.88 -1.53
CA THR A 1092 -41.32 0.33 -1.87
C THR A 1092 -39.84 -0.02 -1.75
N GLU A 1093 -39.07 0.21 -2.81
CA GLU A 1093 -37.61 0.08 -2.79
C GLU A 1093 -37.00 1.20 -1.93
N LEU A 1094 -36.10 0.83 -1.01
CA LEU A 1094 -35.36 1.72 -0.13
C LEU A 1094 -33.87 1.62 -0.47
N PRO A 1095 -33.25 2.69 -1.02
CA PRO A 1095 -31.81 2.72 -1.23
C PRO A 1095 -31.07 2.85 0.10
N LEU A 1096 -29.92 2.19 0.20
CA LEU A 1096 -28.99 2.41 1.31
C LEU A 1096 -28.32 3.77 1.15
N SER A 1097 -28.11 4.47 2.26
CA SER A 1097 -27.25 5.66 2.28
C SER A 1097 -25.81 5.20 2.52
N ASP A 1098 -24.93 5.55 1.58
CA ASP A 1098 -23.52 5.22 1.62
C ASP A 1098 -22.84 5.69 2.92
N GLY A 1099 -22.01 4.82 3.52
CA GLY A 1099 -21.29 5.06 4.78
C GLY A 1099 -22.19 5.20 6.01
N VAL A 1100 -23.47 4.80 5.93
CA VAL A 1100 -24.47 5.05 6.98
C VAL A 1100 -25.33 3.82 7.27
N ASN A 1101 -25.98 3.26 6.23
CA ASN A 1101 -26.86 2.10 6.36
C ASN A 1101 -26.14 0.85 5.87
N GLY A 1102 -26.41 -0.31 6.45
CA GLY A 1102 -25.83 -1.57 5.96
C GLY A 1102 -25.30 -2.49 7.05
N LEU A 1103 -25.32 -2.05 8.31
CA LEU A 1103 -25.03 -2.91 9.45
C LEU A 1103 -26.35 -3.39 10.08
N ALA A 1104 -26.65 -4.67 9.86
CA ALA A 1104 -27.87 -5.29 10.38
C ALA A 1104 -27.69 -5.77 11.83
N PHE A 1105 -28.80 -5.92 12.55
CA PHE A 1105 -28.84 -6.59 13.85
C PHE A 1105 -30.14 -7.38 14.00
N PHE A 1106 -30.14 -8.37 14.88
CA PHE A 1106 -31.31 -9.20 15.16
C PHE A 1106 -32.34 -8.50 16.06
N PHE A 1107 -33.59 -8.39 15.58
CA PHE A 1107 -34.70 -7.80 16.35
C PHE A 1107 -36.08 -8.46 16.09
N PRO A 1108 -36.45 -9.50 16.85
CA PRO A 1108 -37.63 -10.33 16.56
C PRO A 1108 -38.97 -9.74 17.03
N ASP A 1109 -40.10 -10.28 16.51
CA ASP A 1109 -41.46 -9.83 16.92
C ASP A 1109 -41.93 -10.38 18.28
N GLY A 1110 -41.04 -11.05 19.02
CA GLY A 1110 -41.22 -11.28 20.45
C GLY A 1110 -42.47 -12.07 20.85
N ASP A 1111 -43.43 -11.39 21.47
CA ASP A 1111 -44.65 -11.93 22.08
C ASP A 1111 -45.77 -12.27 21.08
N PHE A 1112 -45.54 -12.13 19.78
CA PHE A 1112 -46.44 -12.61 18.75
C PHE A 1112 -46.53 -14.14 18.82
N LEU A 1113 -47.73 -14.65 19.10
CA LEU A 1113 -48.01 -16.08 19.11
C LEU A 1113 -48.07 -16.57 17.67
N ILE A 1114 -47.18 -17.47 17.31
CA ILE A 1114 -47.31 -18.21 16.06
C ILE A 1114 -48.36 -19.32 16.23
N TRP A 1115 -48.82 -19.89 15.11
CA TRP A 1115 -49.98 -20.79 15.04
C TRP A 1115 -49.95 -21.99 16.03
N THR A 1116 -48.77 -22.36 16.54
CA THR A 1116 -48.53 -23.46 17.49
C THR A 1116 -48.60 -23.06 18.98
N GLY A 1117 -48.85 -21.79 19.32
CA GLY A 1117 -49.09 -21.34 20.70
C GLY A 1117 -47.84 -20.91 21.51
N GLY A 1118 -46.66 -20.81 20.88
CA GLY A 1118 -45.42 -20.28 21.47
C GLY A 1118 -45.03 -18.88 20.91
N PRO A 1119 -44.20 -18.09 21.61
CA PRO A 1119 -43.70 -16.81 21.14
C PRO A 1119 -42.64 -16.96 20.03
N ALA A 1120 -42.52 -16.01 19.10
CA ALA A 1120 -41.57 -16.07 17.98
C ALA A 1120 -40.10 -16.28 18.39
N TYR A 1121 -39.66 -15.66 19.49
CA TYR A 1121 -38.29 -15.82 20.01
C TYR A 1121 -37.97 -17.26 20.44
N ALA A 1122 -38.96 -18.04 20.89
CA ALA A 1122 -38.78 -19.45 21.25
C ALA A 1122 -38.43 -20.34 20.04
N TYR A 1123 -38.56 -19.83 18.82
CA TYR A 1123 -38.22 -20.52 17.58
C TYR A 1123 -36.94 -19.98 16.91
N GLN A 1124 -36.26 -19.02 17.54
CA GLN A 1124 -34.99 -18.41 17.09
C GLN A 1124 -33.86 -18.82 18.04
N TRP A 1125 -33.76 -20.13 18.28
CA TRP A 1125 -32.86 -20.77 19.24
C TRP A 1125 -31.39 -20.37 19.05
N TRP A 1126 -31.01 -20.04 17.82
CA TRP A 1126 -29.67 -19.58 17.46
C TRP A 1126 -29.27 -18.24 18.12
N TYR A 1127 -30.20 -17.40 18.60
CA TYR A 1127 -29.90 -16.16 19.33
C TYR A 1127 -30.02 -16.30 20.86
N THR A 1128 -29.79 -17.51 21.37
CA THR A 1128 -29.79 -17.82 22.82
C THR A 1128 -28.44 -18.44 23.21
N ALA A 1129 -28.06 -18.37 24.49
CA ALA A 1129 -26.81 -19.00 24.98
C ALA A 1129 -26.98 -20.48 25.38
N GLY A 1130 -28.18 -21.04 25.24
CA GLY A 1130 -28.43 -22.45 25.56
C GLY A 1130 -27.82 -23.36 24.50
N ASP A 1131 -26.99 -24.30 24.95
CA ASP A 1131 -26.65 -25.49 24.18
C ASP A 1131 -27.95 -26.29 23.94
N THR A 1132 -28.31 -26.46 22.66
CA THR A 1132 -29.59 -27.06 22.24
C THR A 1132 -29.76 -28.53 22.63
N GLU A 1133 -28.74 -29.19 23.21
CA GLU A 1133 -28.92 -30.49 23.88
C GLU A 1133 -30.07 -30.49 24.91
N THR A 1134 -30.29 -29.37 25.60
CA THR A 1134 -31.35 -29.24 26.62
C THR A 1134 -32.77 -29.14 26.04
N TRP A 1135 -32.92 -28.69 24.79
CA TRP A 1135 -34.23 -28.48 24.13
C TRP A 1135 -34.77 -29.71 23.39
N THR A 1136 -33.91 -30.68 23.07
CA THR A 1136 -34.28 -31.90 22.33
C THR A 1136 -34.65 -33.10 23.23
N GLY A 1137 -34.59 -32.91 24.55
CA GLY A 1137 -34.72 -33.94 25.59
C GLY A 1137 -36.03 -34.75 25.66
N ASN A 1138 -36.91 -34.67 24.64
CA ASN A 1138 -38.15 -35.44 24.57
C ASN A 1138 -38.33 -36.28 23.28
N MET A 1139 -37.29 -36.41 22.44
CA MET A 1139 -37.37 -37.22 21.21
C MET A 1139 -36.56 -38.51 21.30
N SER A 1140 -36.94 -39.38 22.22
CA SER A 1140 -36.42 -40.74 22.36
C SER A 1140 -37.06 -41.72 21.36
N SER A 1141 -36.76 -41.56 20.06
CA SER A 1141 -37.05 -42.56 19.03
C SER A 1141 -35.76 -43.22 18.51
N PRO A 1142 -35.69 -44.56 18.34
CA PRO A 1142 -34.46 -45.27 17.92
C PRO A 1142 -34.06 -45.05 16.45
N ALA A 1143 -34.79 -44.22 15.71
CA ALA A 1143 -34.46 -43.84 14.35
C ALA A 1143 -34.02 -42.36 14.33
N ARG A 1144 -32.77 -42.10 14.72
CA ARG A 1144 -32.11 -40.82 14.45
C ARG A 1144 -31.78 -40.76 12.95
N PRO A 1145 -32.32 -39.81 12.16
CA PRO A 1145 -31.78 -39.49 10.84
C PRO A 1145 -30.33 -39.00 10.99
N GLN A 1146 -29.44 -39.35 10.07
CA GLN A 1146 -28.01 -38.98 10.10
C GLN A 1146 -27.77 -37.46 10.16
N TYR A 1147 -28.73 -36.61 9.77
CA TYR A 1147 -28.65 -35.14 9.84
C TYR A 1147 -28.88 -34.53 11.26
N LEU A 1148 -28.79 -35.32 12.33
CA LEU A 1148 -28.90 -34.85 13.72
C LEU A 1148 -27.62 -35.14 14.54
N SER A 1149 -26.49 -35.39 13.86
CA SER A 1149 -25.18 -35.61 14.49
C SER A 1149 -24.26 -34.39 14.42
N ASP A 1150 -24.72 -33.26 13.88
CA ASP A 1150 -23.91 -32.06 13.77
C ASP A 1150 -23.56 -31.52 15.18
N PRO A 1151 -22.28 -31.39 15.56
CA PRO A 1151 -21.92 -30.71 16.79
C PRO A 1151 -22.37 -29.25 16.69
N LEU A 1152 -22.97 -28.77 17.76
CA LEU A 1152 -23.67 -27.49 17.83
C LEU A 1152 -22.68 -26.30 17.83
N TYR A 1153 -22.14 -25.93 16.68
CA TYR A 1153 -21.29 -24.75 16.54
C TYR A 1153 -22.11 -23.49 16.23
N GLY A 1154 -21.72 -22.36 16.82
CA GLY A 1154 -22.46 -21.10 16.71
C GLY A 1154 -22.59 -20.27 17.98
N HIS A 1155 -21.78 -20.50 19.02
CA HIS A 1155 -21.67 -19.53 20.11
C HIS A 1155 -20.98 -18.27 19.57
N LEU A 1156 -21.77 -17.23 19.31
CA LEU A 1156 -21.23 -15.93 18.92
C LEU A 1156 -20.87 -15.15 20.18
N ASP A 1157 -19.67 -14.58 20.23
CA ASP A 1157 -19.19 -13.74 21.33
C ASP A 1157 -20.17 -12.60 21.63
N PHE A 1158 -20.86 -12.10 20.60
CA PHE A 1158 -21.87 -11.06 20.73
C PHE A 1158 -23.07 -11.48 21.60
N CYS A 1159 -23.41 -12.77 21.58
CA CYS A 1159 -24.60 -13.37 22.19
C CYS A 1159 -24.36 -13.92 23.61
N THR A 1160 -23.16 -13.79 24.17
CA THR A 1160 -22.85 -14.29 25.52
C THR A 1160 -23.62 -13.50 26.60
N SER A 1161 -24.05 -14.18 27.68
CA SER A 1161 -24.66 -13.51 28.85
C SER A 1161 -23.63 -12.60 29.53
N GLY A 1162 -24.13 -11.58 30.22
CA GLY A 1162 -23.37 -10.86 31.23
C GLY A 1162 -23.06 -11.74 32.45
N SER A 1163 -22.43 -11.14 33.46
CA SER A 1163 -22.00 -11.84 34.68
C SER A 1163 -22.92 -11.60 35.88
N MET A 1164 -23.84 -10.63 35.77
CA MET A 1164 -24.72 -10.20 36.84
C MET A 1164 -26.11 -10.80 36.69
N GLN A 1165 -26.36 -11.83 37.51
CA GLN A 1165 -27.67 -12.46 37.64
C GLN A 1165 -28.79 -11.43 37.86
N ASN A 1166 -29.89 -11.55 37.10
CA ASN A 1166 -31.08 -10.68 37.17
C ASN A 1166 -30.88 -9.23 36.70
N SER A 1167 -29.81 -8.95 35.95
CA SER A 1167 -29.58 -7.65 35.32
C SER A 1167 -29.57 -7.75 33.79
N ILE A 1168 -29.86 -6.63 33.12
CA ILE A 1168 -29.77 -6.51 31.65
C ILE A 1168 -28.57 -5.65 31.34
N GLU A 1169 -27.47 -6.32 31.03
CA GLU A 1169 -26.18 -5.80 30.62
C GLU A 1169 -26.09 -5.69 29.10
N ASN A 1170 -26.79 -6.55 28.34
CA ASN A 1170 -26.68 -6.59 26.88
C ASN A 1170 -28.02 -6.73 26.12
N TRP A 1171 -27.95 -6.67 24.78
CA TRP A 1171 -29.12 -6.77 23.89
C TRP A 1171 -29.85 -8.11 24.00
N ARG A 1172 -29.12 -9.24 24.08
CA ARG A 1172 -29.73 -10.56 24.23
C ARG A 1172 -30.55 -10.65 25.53
N GLU A 1173 -30.00 -10.22 26.65
CA GLU A 1173 -30.71 -10.24 27.94
C GLU A 1173 -31.93 -9.31 27.93
N LEU A 1174 -31.88 -8.21 27.18
CA LEU A 1174 -33.06 -7.36 26.96
C LEU A 1174 -34.15 -8.13 26.24
N LEU A 1175 -33.81 -8.85 25.16
CA LEU A 1175 -34.73 -9.70 24.43
C LEU A 1175 -35.35 -10.74 25.39
N GLU A 1176 -34.54 -11.56 26.06
CA GLU A 1176 -35.00 -12.60 27.00
C GLU A 1176 -35.95 -12.07 28.08
N TYR A 1177 -35.58 -10.96 28.74
CA TYR A 1177 -36.37 -10.35 29.80
C TYR A 1177 -37.79 -9.95 29.37
N TRP A 1178 -37.94 -9.42 28.15
CA TRP A 1178 -39.25 -8.96 27.66
C TRP A 1178 -40.10 -10.09 27.08
N TYR A 1179 -39.54 -11.31 26.94
CA TYR A 1179 -40.19 -12.47 26.35
C TYR A 1179 -40.63 -13.53 27.37
N ASP A 1180 -39.89 -13.76 28.46
CA ASP A 1180 -40.35 -14.63 29.56
C ASP A 1180 -41.33 -13.88 30.50
N ARG A 1181 -42.63 -13.95 30.18
CA ARG A 1181 -43.69 -13.33 31.00
C ARG A 1181 -43.90 -14.01 32.37
N SER A 1182 -43.30 -15.19 32.60
CA SER A 1182 -43.48 -16.00 33.82
C SER A 1182 -42.41 -15.78 34.88
N ASN A 1183 -41.18 -15.41 34.52
CA ASN A 1183 -40.08 -15.12 35.45
C ASN A 1183 -39.56 -13.69 35.28
N ARG A 1184 -39.59 -12.90 36.36
CA ARG A 1184 -39.10 -11.50 36.38
C ARG A 1184 -37.56 -11.37 36.42
N TYR A 1185 -36.86 -12.38 35.95
CA TYR A 1185 -35.42 -12.61 36.13
C TYR A 1185 -34.75 -12.77 34.76
N THR A 1186 -33.52 -12.27 34.59
CA THR A 1186 -32.72 -12.59 33.39
C THR A 1186 -32.16 -14.01 33.56
N PRO A 1187 -32.27 -14.88 32.56
CA PRO A 1187 -32.01 -16.30 32.73
C PRO A 1187 -30.53 -16.63 32.51
N ASP A 1188 -29.78 -16.75 33.61
CA ASP A 1188 -28.64 -17.68 33.68
C ASP A 1188 -29.06 -19.01 34.37
N SER A 1189 -30.36 -19.25 34.54
CA SER A 1189 -30.88 -20.41 35.26
C SER A 1189 -32.15 -21.00 34.65
N TYR A 1190 -32.07 -21.39 33.37
CA TYR A 1190 -32.92 -22.47 32.85
C TYR A 1190 -32.04 -23.64 32.42
#